data_AF-A0ABC8VFS0-F1
#
_entry.id   AF-A0ABC8VFS0-F1
#
_cell.length_a   1.000
_cell.length_b   1.000
_cell.length_c   1.000
_cell.angle_alpha   90.00
_cell.angle_beta   90.00
_cell.angle_gamma   90.00
#
_symmetry.space_group_name_H-M   'P 1'
#
loop_
_entity.id
_entity.type
_entity.pdbx_description
1 polymer ?
#
loop_
_entity_poly.entity_id
_entity_poly.type
_entity_poly.pdbx_seq_one_letter_code
_entity_poly.pdbx_strand_id
1 'polypeptide(L)'
;MQPLQYTHKKYNSRIPIPFLGFAVLLLISLATPTSCCTEQEKNSLLQFLAGLSQDAGLAKLWQEGKDCCEWEGIICNGNRTVIRVSLESRGLEGSITSLGNLKGLQHLNLSYNSLSGGLPLELVSSSSIIVLDVSFNKLNGDLHELPSSNSGLPLQVLNISSNLFTGQFTPTTLKGMDNLVALNASNNRFSGGIPTHFCNISPSLSVLELCYNQFSGTVPPGLGNCLMLTVLKAGHNNISGTLPDELFSATSLQYLSFANNNLHGLLDGVRIINLRNLATLDLGGNSFSGMIPDSIGLLKRLEELHLDHNNMYGELPSTLSNCRNLITIDLKSNNFRGELTKLNFSNLLNLKTLDLMRNNFSGRIPESIYSCSNLSALRLSSNQFHGQLSRGLSNLKSLSFLSLTNNSLTNISNALEILRGSKNLTTLLIGLNFINETMPDDDSIDGFQNLQVLSLSDCSLLGKIPHWMSKLRNLEMLFLYGNQLTGPIPDWIKSLTFLFYINISNNRLTGEIPTALMEMPMLTSEKAAAQLDPRFFELPIYLDPSLQYRMASSFQKVLNLGSNNFSGVIPPEIGLLKELLLLNLSFNKLYGDIPQSICSLTNLLVLDLSRNHLTGTIPDALNNLHFLSTFDVSFNDLEGQVPTSGQFSTFANSSYDGNPKLCGPMLSQHCSSGPEKPPLASKKQLGKKATFALAFSVFFGSIAILFLLARLLVLFKGTSFMTKNRSTNHSDIETTSFNSISDHSLVVMPRSMGEENRLTFTDITKATNNFDNQNIIGCGGYGLVYKAELPDGSKLAIKKLNGEMCLIEREFTAEVEALSMAQHENLVQLWGYCIQGKSRFLIYSFMENGSLDDWLHNRDDDAIAFLEWPTRPKIAQGASQGLSYIHDVCKPQIVHRDIKSSNILLDKEFKAYVADFGLSRLILPNKTHVTTELVGTLGYIPPEYAHGWVATLRGDIYSFGVVLLELLTGLRPVPVLSTSKELVPWVLEMRSQGKQIEVLDPTLRGTGHEEQMLEVLEVACKCVDYNPRMRPLIMEVVSSLDRINFALQT
;
A
#
# COMPACT_ATOMS: atom_id res chain seq x y z
N MET A 1 -46.14 21.41 -55.22
CA MET A 1 -45.64 20.48 -56.26
C MET A 1 -44.59 21.21 -57.08
N GLN A 2 -43.32 20.83 -56.88
CA GLN A 2 -42.23 21.01 -57.86
C GLN A 2 -42.55 20.20 -59.15
N PRO A 3 -41.85 20.36 -60.30
CA PRO A 3 -40.49 20.92 -60.45
C PRO A 3 -40.30 21.88 -61.64
N LEU A 4 -39.16 22.59 -61.69
CA LEU A 4 -38.53 23.06 -62.94
C LEU A 4 -37.03 23.27 -62.72
N GLN A 5 -36.22 22.48 -63.42
CA GLN A 5 -34.77 22.59 -63.54
C GLN A 5 -34.41 23.58 -64.65
N TYR A 6 -33.37 24.39 -64.42
CA TYR A 6 -32.77 25.27 -65.42
C TYR A 6 -31.42 24.70 -65.91
N THR A 7 -31.24 24.63 -67.23
CA THR A 7 -29.96 24.36 -67.90
C THR A 7 -29.50 25.60 -68.66
N HIS A 8 -28.25 26.00 -68.45
CA HIS A 8 -27.57 27.08 -69.15
C HIS A 8 -27.17 26.72 -70.60
N LYS A 9 -27.19 27.70 -71.51
CA LYS A 9 -26.28 27.77 -72.66
C LYS A 9 -25.85 29.20 -72.99
N LYS A 10 -24.54 29.34 -73.21
CA LYS A 10 -23.73 30.52 -73.57
C LYS A 10 -23.98 31.01 -75.00
N TYR A 11 -23.64 32.28 -75.26
CA TYR A 11 -22.96 32.65 -76.51
C TYR A 11 -21.83 33.66 -76.30
N ASN A 12 -20.81 33.49 -77.15
CA ASN A 12 -19.47 34.06 -77.18
C ASN A 12 -19.39 35.55 -77.55
N SER A 13 -18.32 36.21 -77.10
CA SER A 13 -17.43 36.91 -78.03
C SER A 13 -15.99 36.95 -77.47
N ARG A 14 -15.02 37.00 -78.38
CA ARG A 14 -13.61 36.61 -78.26
C ARG A 14 -12.76 37.81 -78.76
N ILE A 15 -11.63 38.07 -78.07
CA ILE A 15 -10.32 38.61 -78.60
C ILE A 15 -10.20 40.16 -78.76
N PRO A 16 -9.00 40.83 -78.65
CA PRO A 16 -7.67 40.51 -78.04
C PRO A 16 -7.04 41.58 -77.09
N ILE A 17 -6.32 41.08 -76.07
CA ILE A 17 -4.93 41.37 -75.57
C ILE A 17 -4.20 42.68 -76.00
N PRO A 18 -3.44 43.34 -75.08
CA PRO A 18 -2.00 43.02 -74.95
C PRO A 18 -1.51 42.74 -73.52
N PHE A 19 -0.61 41.76 -73.45
CA PHE A 19 0.22 41.32 -72.34
C PHE A 19 1.08 42.46 -71.80
N LEU A 20 0.76 43.04 -70.63
CA LEU A 20 1.77 43.59 -69.70
C LEU A 20 1.27 43.93 -68.29
N GLY A 21 0.00 43.65 -67.93
CA GLY A 21 -0.56 43.97 -66.60
C GLY A 21 -0.69 42.79 -65.64
N PHE A 22 -0.48 41.55 -66.10
CA PHE A 22 -0.80 40.35 -65.32
C PHE A 22 0.36 39.80 -64.47
N ALA A 23 1.58 40.34 -64.62
CA ALA A 23 2.72 39.93 -63.80
C ALA A 23 2.77 40.63 -62.44
N VAL A 24 2.13 41.80 -62.28
CA VAL A 24 2.20 42.58 -61.03
C VAL A 24 1.00 42.29 -60.10
N LEU A 25 -0.16 41.89 -60.65
CA LEU A 25 -1.34 41.52 -59.85
C LEU A 25 -1.36 40.04 -59.42
N LEU A 26 -0.51 39.20 -59.99
CA LEU A 26 -0.28 37.81 -59.51
C LEU A 26 0.86 37.71 -58.48
N LEU A 27 1.59 38.81 -58.25
CA LEU A 27 2.59 38.92 -57.19
C LEU A 27 2.04 39.53 -55.88
N ILE A 28 0.78 39.97 -55.85
CA ILE A 28 0.14 40.51 -54.63
C ILE A 28 -0.99 39.58 -54.11
N SER A 29 -1.34 38.50 -54.82
CA SER A 29 -2.33 37.50 -54.36
C SER A 29 -1.72 36.13 -53.97
N LEU A 30 -0.39 36.05 -53.79
CA LEU A 30 0.32 34.88 -53.27
C LEU A 30 1.10 35.21 -51.99
N ALA A 31 0.55 36.11 -51.18
CA ALA A 31 0.90 36.19 -49.76
C ALA A 31 -0.35 35.82 -48.95
N THR A 32 -0.76 34.55 -49.02
CA THR A 32 -1.28 33.96 -47.78
C THR A 32 -0.11 34.03 -46.80
N PRO A 33 -0.21 34.72 -45.66
CA PRO A 33 0.82 34.56 -44.66
C PRO A 33 0.81 33.07 -44.34
N THR A 34 1.90 32.39 -44.61
CA THR A 34 2.25 31.13 -43.96
C THR A 34 2.42 31.47 -42.48
N SER A 35 1.32 31.75 -41.79
CA SER A 35 1.38 32.15 -40.38
C SER A 35 1.50 30.88 -39.57
N CYS A 36 2.76 30.55 -39.30
CA CYS A 36 3.22 29.87 -38.11
C CYS A 36 2.44 30.35 -36.87
N CYS A 37 2.41 29.56 -35.79
CA CYS A 37 1.94 30.06 -34.50
C CYS A 37 2.55 31.44 -34.19
N THR A 38 1.81 32.31 -33.50
CA THR A 38 2.27 33.69 -33.34
C THR A 38 3.61 33.72 -32.61
N GLU A 39 4.52 34.63 -33.00
CA GLU A 39 5.81 34.76 -32.32
C GLU A 39 5.63 35.01 -30.81
N GLN A 40 4.51 35.62 -30.39
CA GLN A 40 4.18 35.77 -28.98
C GLN A 40 3.84 34.45 -28.29
N GLU A 41 3.05 33.57 -28.91
CA GLU A 41 2.74 32.23 -28.37
C GLU A 41 3.99 31.37 -28.28
N LYS A 42 4.78 31.37 -29.35
CA LYS A 42 6.08 30.69 -29.41
C LYS A 42 7.01 31.16 -28.29
N ASN A 43 7.17 32.47 -28.11
CA ASN A 43 7.99 33.02 -27.03
C ASN A 43 7.43 32.67 -25.64
N SER A 44 6.12 32.60 -25.47
CA SER A 44 5.49 32.21 -24.19
C SER A 44 5.77 30.75 -23.85
N LEU A 45 5.76 29.86 -24.85
CA LEU A 45 6.15 28.45 -24.70
C LEU A 45 7.65 28.31 -24.41
N LEU A 46 8.52 29.04 -25.12
CA LEU A 46 9.96 29.02 -24.87
C LEU A 46 10.33 29.60 -23.49
N GLN A 47 9.59 30.59 -23.01
CA GLN A 47 9.75 31.09 -21.64
C GLN A 47 9.31 30.06 -20.60
N PHE A 48 8.24 29.31 -20.87
CA PHE A 48 7.78 28.24 -19.97
C PHE A 48 8.88 27.19 -19.85
N LEU A 49 9.41 26.77 -20.99
CA LEU A 49 10.54 25.88 -21.10
C LEU A 49 11.77 26.40 -20.34
N ALA A 50 12.09 27.68 -20.47
CA ALA A 50 13.19 28.31 -19.74
C ALA A 50 12.96 28.38 -18.21
N GLY A 51 11.70 28.28 -17.76
CA GLY A 51 11.34 28.20 -16.34
C GLY A 51 11.44 26.80 -15.73
N LEU A 52 11.68 25.77 -16.55
CA LEU A 52 11.89 24.40 -16.10
C LEU A 52 13.35 24.16 -15.71
N SER A 53 13.58 23.49 -14.58
CA SER A 53 14.90 22.98 -14.19
C SER A 53 15.22 21.64 -14.85
N GLN A 54 14.19 20.87 -15.19
CA GLN A 54 14.26 19.67 -16.02
C GLN A 54 13.13 19.74 -17.04
N ASP A 55 13.48 19.81 -18.32
CA ASP A 55 12.50 19.94 -19.41
C ASP A 55 12.15 18.61 -20.09
N ALA A 56 12.72 17.50 -19.63
CA ALA A 56 12.47 16.16 -20.15
C ALA A 56 12.75 16.00 -21.65
N GLY A 57 13.68 16.79 -22.19
CA GLY A 57 14.06 16.79 -23.61
C GLY A 57 13.21 17.72 -24.48
N LEU A 58 12.25 18.46 -23.91
CA LEU A 58 11.40 19.41 -24.65
C LEU A 58 12.22 20.50 -25.34
N ALA A 59 13.36 20.94 -24.78
CA ALA A 59 14.18 21.96 -25.43
C ALA A 59 14.78 21.51 -26.75
N LYS A 60 15.02 20.20 -26.91
CA LYS A 60 15.42 19.64 -28.20
C LYS A 60 14.23 19.64 -29.17
N LEU A 61 13.03 19.33 -28.70
CA LEU A 61 11.86 19.17 -29.57
C LEU A 61 11.24 20.49 -30.00
N TRP A 62 11.32 21.49 -29.14
CA TRP A 62 10.81 22.83 -29.37
C TRP A 62 11.89 23.67 -30.07
N GLN A 63 12.24 23.27 -31.30
CA GLN A 63 13.33 23.88 -32.04
C GLN A 63 13.05 25.32 -32.47
N GLU A 64 14.07 26.16 -32.36
CA GLU A 64 14.10 27.51 -32.91
C GLU A 64 14.00 27.45 -34.45
N GLY A 65 12.87 27.91 -35.00
CA GLY A 65 12.62 27.94 -36.46
C GLY A 65 11.55 26.95 -36.96
N LYS A 66 11.07 26.03 -36.12
CA LYS A 66 9.88 25.21 -36.40
C LYS A 66 8.61 25.89 -35.90
N ASP A 67 7.48 25.55 -36.50
CA ASP A 67 6.18 26.02 -36.05
C ASP A 67 5.85 25.39 -34.70
N CYS A 68 5.48 26.21 -33.70
CA CYS A 68 5.14 25.68 -32.39
C CYS A 68 3.88 24.82 -32.38
N CYS A 69 3.06 24.88 -33.43
CA CYS A 69 1.95 23.95 -33.62
C CYS A 69 2.38 22.51 -33.97
N GLU A 70 3.63 22.31 -34.36
CA GLU A 70 4.23 20.99 -34.62
C GLU A 70 5.03 20.49 -33.41
N TRP A 71 5.12 21.30 -32.35
CA TRP A 71 5.82 20.91 -31.14
C TRP A 71 5.06 19.86 -30.36
N GLU A 72 5.82 18.92 -29.79
CA GLU A 72 5.21 17.85 -29.03
C GLU A 72 4.47 18.37 -27.80
N GLY A 73 3.27 17.84 -27.58
CA GLY A 73 2.36 18.29 -26.53
C GLY A 73 1.58 19.56 -26.88
N ILE A 74 1.90 20.25 -27.98
CA ILE A 74 1.18 21.45 -28.44
C ILE A 74 0.16 21.07 -29.51
N ILE A 75 -1.07 21.56 -29.37
CA ILE A 75 -2.12 21.40 -30.39
C ILE A 75 -2.69 22.78 -30.71
N CYS A 76 -2.76 23.09 -31.99
CA CYS A 76 -3.35 24.32 -32.51
C CYS A 76 -4.68 24.09 -33.22
N ASN A 77 -5.50 25.14 -33.31
CA ASN A 77 -6.71 25.13 -34.13
C ASN A 77 -6.40 25.38 -35.63
N GLY A 78 -7.44 25.41 -36.48
CA GLY A 78 -7.30 25.66 -37.93
C GLY A 78 -6.68 27.01 -38.30
N ASN A 79 -6.60 27.96 -37.36
CA ASN A 79 -5.94 29.26 -37.53
C ASN A 79 -4.52 29.28 -36.93
N ARG A 80 -3.95 28.11 -36.59
CA ARG A 80 -2.63 27.95 -35.96
C ARG A 80 -2.45 28.68 -34.62
N THR A 81 -3.54 28.93 -33.89
CA THR A 81 -3.50 29.41 -32.50
C THR A 81 -3.35 28.22 -31.56
N VAL A 82 -2.51 28.31 -30.53
CA VAL A 82 -2.29 27.24 -29.54
C VAL A 82 -3.54 27.08 -28.67
N ILE A 83 -4.18 25.91 -28.70
CA ILE A 83 -5.41 25.61 -27.95
C ILE A 83 -5.23 24.52 -26.90
N ARG A 84 -4.21 23.67 -26.99
CA ARG A 84 -3.93 22.67 -25.96
C ARG A 84 -2.43 22.51 -25.74
N VAL A 85 -2.05 22.39 -24.47
CA VAL A 85 -0.73 21.99 -24.00
C VAL A 85 -0.93 20.76 -23.12
N SER A 86 -0.41 19.61 -23.54
CA SER A 86 -0.53 18.32 -22.86
C SER A 86 0.86 17.74 -22.67
N LEU A 87 1.38 17.86 -21.45
CA LEU A 87 2.75 17.50 -21.04
C LEU A 87 2.72 16.68 -19.75
N GLU A 88 1.71 15.86 -19.57
CA GLU A 88 1.53 15.06 -18.38
C GLU A 88 2.54 13.91 -18.27
N SER A 89 2.97 13.60 -17.05
CA SER A 89 4.07 12.69 -16.67
C SER A 89 5.43 12.89 -17.28
N ARG A 90 5.64 13.92 -18.09
CA ARG A 90 6.87 14.10 -18.88
C ARG A 90 8.15 14.10 -18.08
N GLY A 91 8.09 14.64 -16.88
CA GLY A 91 9.25 14.82 -16.06
C GLY A 91 9.66 16.22 -15.77
N LEU A 92 8.68 17.09 -15.82
CA LEU A 92 8.94 18.51 -15.72
C LEU A 92 9.22 18.85 -14.26
N GLU A 93 10.46 19.24 -13.99
CA GLU A 93 10.84 19.92 -12.76
C GLU A 93 10.98 21.42 -13.02
N GLY A 94 10.71 22.25 -12.02
CA GLY A 94 10.82 23.71 -12.11
C GLY A 94 9.50 24.39 -11.76
N SER A 95 9.29 25.60 -12.28
CA SER A 95 8.06 26.36 -12.00
C SER A 95 7.24 26.61 -13.26
N ILE A 96 5.93 26.71 -13.10
CA ILE A 96 5.03 27.04 -14.20
C ILE A 96 5.18 28.54 -14.48
N THR A 97 5.71 28.90 -15.64
CA THR A 97 5.87 30.30 -16.07
C THR A 97 5.23 30.52 -17.44
N SER A 98 4.86 31.76 -17.75
CA SER A 98 4.44 32.30 -19.07
C SER A 98 3.30 31.61 -19.84
N LEU A 99 2.81 30.42 -19.46
CA LEU A 99 1.72 29.71 -20.14
C LEU A 99 0.39 30.48 -20.08
N GLY A 100 0.18 31.31 -19.06
CA GLY A 100 -0.97 32.21 -18.97
C GLY A 100 -0.99 33.31 -20.04
N ASN A 101 0.09 33.52 -20.78
CA ASN A 101 0.14 34.45 -21.91
C ASN A 101 -0.52 33.89 -23.17
N LEU A 102 -0.76 32.58 -23.24
CA LEU A 102 -1.38 31.91 -24.39
C LEU A 102 -2.88 32.19 -24.42
N LYS A 103 -3.27 33.28 -25.09
CA LYS A 103 -4.67 33.76 -25.13
C LYS A 103 -5.64 32.77 -25.79
N GLY A 104 -5.15 31.85 -26.62
CA GLY A 104 -5.98 30.80 -27.24
C GLY A 104 -6.09 29.49 -26.44
N LEU A 105 -5.31 29.33 -25.35
CA LEU A 105 -5.18 28.05 -24.66
C LEU A 105 -6.48 27.63 -23.97
N GLN A 106 -7.03 26.49 -24.37
CA GLN A 106 -8.27 25.93 -23.82
C GLN A 106 -8.01 24.76 -22.86
N HIS A 107 -6.98 23.96 -23.10
CA HIS A 107 -6.68 22.79 -22.30
C HIS A 107 -5.21 22.79 -21.89
N LEU A 108 -4.94 22.77 -20.59
CA LEU A 108 -3.61 22.62 -20.03
C LEU A 108 -3.57 21.37 -19.15
N ASN A 109 -2.75 20.39 -19.52
CA ASN A 109 -2.49 19.20 -18.72
C ASN A 109 -0.99 19.10 -18.43
N LEU A 110 -0.62 19.28 -17.17
CA LEU A 110 0.73 19.15 -16.62
C LEU A 110 0.75 18.12 -15.49
N SER A 111 -0.24 17.23 -15.42
CA SER A 111 -0.39 16.29 -14.32
C SER A 111 0.77 15.28 -14.21
N TYR A 112 0.96 14.72 -13.02
CA TYR A 112 1.95 13.69 -12.73
C TYR A 112 3.40 14.10 -13.05
N ASN A 113 3.72 15.38 -12.86
CA ASN A 113 5.08 15.89 -13.02
C ASN A 113 5.66 16.25 -11.65
N SER A 114 6.59 17.19 -11.64
CA SER A 114 7.42 17.54 -10.51
C SER A 114 7.45 19.03 -10.26
N LEU A 115 6.51 19.72 -10.89
CA LEU A 115 6.42 21.16 -10.93
C LEU A 115 6.21 21.68 -9.52
N SER A 116 6.90 22.75 -9.21
CA SER A 116 7.01 23.33 -7.88
C SER A 116 6.80 24.84 -7.94
N GLY A 117 6.62 25.47 -6.78
CA GLY A 117 6.22 26.87 -6.69
C GLY A 117 4.70 27.05 -6.72
N GLY A 118 4.25 28.30 -6.81
CA GLY A 118 2.84 28.66 -6.83
C GLY A 118 2.16 28.36 -8.18
N LEU A 119 0.85 28.15 -8.16
CA LEU A 119 0.04 28.10 -9.39
C LEU A 119 -0.13 29.53 -9.94
N PRO A 120 0.40 29.86 -11.14
CA PRO A 120 0.32 31.21 -11.67
C PRO A 120 -1.11 31.72 -11.80
N LEU A 121 -1.36 32.93 -11.29
CA LEU A 121 -2.67 33.57 -11.32
C LEU A 121 -3.21 33.67 -12.75
N GLU A 122 -2.34 33.91 -13.74
CA GLU A 122 -2.71 34.08 -15.15
C GLU A 122 -3.38 32.84 -15.75
N LEU A 123 -3.11 31.64 -15.21
CA LEU A 123 -3.75 30.41 -15.66
C LEU A 123 -5.16 30.29 -15.12
N VAL A 124 -5.36 30.63 -13.86
CA VAL A 124 -6.66 30.58 -13.20
C VAL A 124 -7.55 31.74 -13.68
N SER A 125 -6.95 32.89 -14.00
CA SER A 125 -7.63 34.08 -14.52
C SER A 125 -7.74 34.11 -16.05
N SER A 126 -7.43 33.00 -16.74
CA SER A 126 -7.40 32.98 -18.21
C SER A 126 -8.80 33.11 -18.80
N SER A 127 -8.94 33.92 -19.85
CA SER A 127 -10.19 34.11 -20.59
C SER A 127 -10.48 33.00 -21.60
N SER A 128 -9.63 31.98 -21.70
CA SER A 128 -9.74 30.89 -22.69
C SER A 128 -9.66 29.48 -22.12
N ILE A 129 -9.00 29.26 -20.98
CA ILE A 129 -8.79 27.92 -20.42
C ILE A 129 -10.10 27.33 -19.91
N ILE A 130 -10.42 26.14 -20.41
CA ILE A 130 -11.58 25.31 -20.06
C ILE A 130 -11.17 24.20 -19.10
N VAL A 131 -10.02 23.56 -19.34
CA VAL A 131 -9.50 22.47 -18.51
C VAL A 131 -8.09 22.81 -18.06
N LEU A 132 -7.89 22.79 -16.75
CA LEU A 132 -6.58 22.94 -16.11
C LEU A 132 -6.34 21.73 -15.21
N ASP A 133 -5.40 20.88 -15.60
CA ASP A 133 -4.94 19.75 -14.79
C ASP A 133 -3.45 19.92 -14.47
N VAL A 134 -3.15 20.08 -13.19
CA VAL A 134 -1.80 20.16 -12.62
C VAL A 134 -1.65 19.20 -11.45
N SER A 135 -2.47 18.14 -11.41
CA SER A 135 -2.48 17.16 -10.33
C SER A 135 -1.17 16.38 -10.23
N PHE A 136 -0.89 15.78 -9.07
CA PHE A 136 0.30 14.94 -8.86
C PHE A 136 1.61 15.68 -9.21
N ASN A 137 1.86 16.74 -8.45
CA ASN A 137 3.01 17.62 -8.60
C ASN A 137 3.48 18.10 -7.19
N LYS A 138 4.43 19.03 -7.14
CA LYS A 138 4.95 19.64 -5.90
C LYS A 138 4.51 21.10 -5.75
N LEU A 139 3.43 21.52 -6.40
CA LEU A 139 2.95 22.89 -6.37
C LEU A 139 2.48 23.25 -4.96
N ASN A 140 2.77 24.47 -4.54
CA ASN A 140 2.53 24.95 -3.18
C ASN A 140 1.96 26.37 -3.19
N GLY A 141 1.88 27.00 -2.01
CA GLY A 141 1.27 28.31 -1.86
C GLY A 141 -0.25 28.23 -1.73
N ASP A 142 -0.90 29.39 -1.74
CA ASP A 142 -2.36 29.53 -1.70
C ASP A 142 -2.91 29.71 -3.12
N LEU A 143 -4.21 29.47 -3.30
CA LEU A 143 -4.92 29.90 -4.49
C LEU A 143 -5.06 31.43 -4.44
N HIS A 144 -4.59 32.12 -5.48
CA HIS A 144 -4.61 33.57 -5.55
C HIS A 144 -6.05 34.13 -5.55
N GLU A 145 -6.26 35.27 -4.88
CA GLU A 145 -7.52 36.01 -4.97
C GLU A 145 -7.69 36.67 -6.35
N LEU A 146 -8.87 36.50 -6.96
CA LEU A 146 -9.15 37.06 -8.28
C LEU A 146 -9.73 38.49 -8.17
N PRO A 147 -9.27 39.46 -9.00
CA PRO A 147 -9.78 40.82 -8.99
C PRO A 147 -11.29 40.87 -9.27
N SER A 148 -11.98 41.83 -8.67
CA SER A 148 -13.44 41.96 -8.74
C SER A 148 -14.01 42.18 -10.14
N SER A 149 -13.19 42.55 -11.13
CA SER A 149 -13.54 42.77 -12.53
C SER A 149 -13.61 41.49 -13.39
N ASN A 150 -13.12 40.36 -12.90
CA ASN A 150 -13.04 39.11 -13.67
C ASN A 150 -14.23 38.20 -13.35
N SER A 151 -15.31 38.31 -14.13
CA SER A 151 -16.49 37.43 -14.07
C SER A 151 -16.69 36.73 -15.41
N GLY A 152 -17.16 35.48 -15.39
CA GLY A 152 -17.51 34.71 -16.58
C GLY A 152 -16.33 34.07 -17.31
N LEU A 153 -15.28 33.61 -16.59
CA LEU A 153 -14.17 32.87 -17.21
C LEU A 153 -14.63 31.47 -17.65
N PRO A 154 -14.06 30.90 -18.73
CA PRO A 154 -14.54 29.66 -19.33
C PRO A 154 -14.12 28.37 -18.60
N LEU A 155 -13.41 28.47 -17.48
CA LEU A 155 -12.87 27.31 -16.75
C LEU A 155 -13.99 26.39 -16.27
N GLN A 156 -13.94 25.12 -16.70
CA GLN A 156 -14.90 24.07 -16.38
C GLN A 156 -14.28 22.96 -15.52
N VAL A 157 -13.02 22.60 -15.74
CA VAL A 157 -12.35 21.54 -14.99
C VAL A 157 -11.08 22.09 -14.37
N LEU A 158 -10.98 21.99 -13.05
CA LEU A 158 -9.79 22.31 -12.28
C LEU A 158 -9.36 21.08 -11.47
N ASN A 159 -8.24 20.48 -11.85
CA ASN A 159 -7.63 19.39 -11.11
C ASN A 159 -6.28 19.83 -10.57
N ILE A 160 -6.22 20.07 -9.27
CA ILE A 160 -5.04 20.50 -8.50
C ILE A 160 -4.69 19.46 -7.42
N SER A 161 -5.24 18.26 -7.52
CA SER A 161 -5.10 17.21 -6.51
C SER A 161 -3.66 16.70 -6.37
N SER A 162 -3.33 16.08 -5.24
CA SER A 162 -2.01 15.50 -4.97
C SER A 162 -0.87 16.51 -5.19
N ASN A 163 -0.91 17.59 -4.42
CA ASN A 163 0.08 18.66 -4.42
C ASN A 163 0.39 19.09 -2.98
N LEU A 164 1.06 20.22 -2.80
CA LEU A 164 1.40 20.82 -1.52
C LEU A 164 0.67 22.16 -1.30
N PHE A 165 -0.46 22.38 -1.96
CA PHE A 165 -1.23 23.62 -1.82
C PHE A 165 -1.73 23.81 -0.39
N THR A 166 -1.77 25.05 0.04
CA THR A 166 -2.15 25.51 1.39
C THR A 166 -3.22 26.60 1.27
N GLY A 167 -3.57 27.25 2.39
CA GLY A 167 -4.51 28.37 2.39
C GLY A 167 -5.96 27.95 2.54
N GLN A 168 -6.90 28.80 2.13
CA GLN A 168 -8.34 28.59 2.30
C GLN A 168 -9.08 28.90 0.99
N PHE A 169 -10.15 28.16 0.72
CA PHE A 169 -11.07 28.56 -0.33
C PHE A 169 -11.98 29.69 0.20
N THR A 170 -11.83 30.89 -0.35
CA THR A 170 -12.67 32.05 -0.02
C THR A 170 -13.59 32.38 -1.20
N PRO A 171 -14.66 33.17 -1.01
CA PRO A 171 -15.46 33.66 -2.12
C PRO A 171 -14.63 34.46 -3.16
N THR A 172 -13.53 35.08 -2.75
CA THR A 172 -12.62 35.83 -3.64
C THR A 172 -11.70 34.92 -4.44
N THR A 173 -11.29 33.76 -3.92
CA THR A 173 -10.50 32.77 -4.69
C THR A 173 -11.34 31.98 -5.68
N LEU A 174 -12.64 31.81 -5.41
CA LEU A 174 -13.59 31.16 -6.32
C LEU A 174 -14.18 32.10 -7.38
N LYS A 175 -14.03 33.42 -7.19
CA LYS A 175 -14.65 34.42 -8.05
C LYS A 175 -14.09 34.34 -9.47
N GLY A 176 -14.94 34.16 -10.47
CA GLY A 176 -14.53 33.98 -11.86
C GLY A 176 -14.52 32.51 -12.30
N MET A 177 -14.62 31.54 -11.39
CA MET A 177 -14.85 30.12 -11.70
C MET A 177 -16.34 29.81 -11.93
N ASP A 178 -17.09 30.74 -12.52
CA ASP A 178 -18.55 30.68 -12.55
C ASP A 178 -19.08 29.51 -13.41
N ASN A 179 -18.25 28.97 -14.30
CA ASN A 179 -18.57 27.87 -15.21
C ASN A 179 -18.03 26.50 -14.75
N LEU A 180 -17.51 26.39 -13.53
CA LEU A 180 -16.87 25.16 -13.05
C LEU A 180 -17.85 23.98 -13.01
N VAL A 181 -17.44 22.87 -13.61
CA VAL A 181 -18.13 21.57 -13.66
C VAL A 181 -17.45 20.55 -12.75
N ALA A 182 -16.13 20.55 -12.68
CA ALA A 182 -15.38 19.63 -11.83
C ALA A 182 -14.24 20.34 -11.10
N LEU A 183 -14.18 20.15 -9.78
CA LEU A 183 -13.04 20.51 -8.94
C LEU A 183 -12.51 19.27 -8.24
N ASN A 184 -11.22 18.99 -8.44
CA ASN A 184 -10.49 18.07 -7.59
C ASN A 184 -9.31 18.79 -6.92
N ALA A 185 -9.41 18.96 -5.61
CA ALA A 185 -8.37 19.54 -4.76
C ALA A 185 -7.91 18.55 -3.67
N SER A 186 -8.16 17.26 -3.87
CA SER A 186 -7.82 16.21 -2.90
C SER A 186 -6.32 16.08 -2.67
N ASN A 187 -5.91 15.52 -1.53
CA ASN A 187 -4.52 15.22 -1.18
C ASN A 187 -3.61 16.48 -1.24
N ASN A 188 -3.95 17.48 -0.45
CA ASN A 188 -3.25 18.75 -0.31
C ASN A 188 -3.21 19.16 1.17
N ARG A 189 -2.90 20.43 1.48
CA ARG A 189 -2.91 21.00 2.82
C ARG A 189 -3.86 22.20 2.93
N PHE A 190 -4.95 22.21 2.16
CA PHE A 190 -5.99 23.23 2.28
C PHE A 190 -6.65 23.19 3.65
N SER A 191 -6.92 24.37 4.20
CA SER A 191 -7.47 24.57 5.54
C SER A 191 -8.72 25.47 5.49
N GLY A 192 -9.30 25.78 6.66
CA GLY A 192 -10.54 26.58 6.73
C GLY A 192 -11.79 25.77 6.40
N GLY A 193 -12.93 26.45 6.22
CA GLY A 193 -14.21 25.81 5.92
C GLY A 193 -14.41 25.52 4.43
N ILE A 194 -15.29 24.55 4.11
CA ILE A 194 -15.80 24.42 2.74
C ILE A 194 -16.62 25.69 2.42
N PRO A 195 -16.39 26.36 1.27
CA PRO A 195 -17.08 27.61 0.94
C PRO A 195 -18.60 27.46 0.88
N THR A 196 -19.32 28.39 1.52
CA THR A 196 -20.79 28.38 1.59
C THR A 196 -21.49 28.70 0.28
N HIS A 197 -20.82 29.43 -0.63
CA HIS A 197 -21.41 29.94 -1.86
C HIS A 197 -20.92 29.20 -3.12
N PHE A 198 -20.32 28.02 -2.97
CA PHE A 198 -19.73 27.25 -4.06
C PHE A 198 -20.70 27.08 -5.24
N CYS A 199 -21.93 26.68 -4.95
CA CYS A 199 -22.98 26.44 -5.93
C CYS A 199 -23.65 27.71 -6.46
N ASN A 200 -23.59 28.80 -5.70
CA ASN A 200 -24.08 30.09 -6.17
C ASN A 200 -23.12 30.71 -7.19
N ILE A 201 -21.82 30.44 -7.02
CA ILE A 201 -20.77 30.88 -7.94
C ILE A 201 -20.77 29.97 -9.17
N SER A 202 -20.72 28.65 -8.98
CA SER A 202 -20.62 27.66 -10.05
C SER A 202 -21.86 26.74 -10.11
N PRO A 203 -22.98 27.19 -10.73
CA PRO A 203 -24.22 26.42 -10.76
C PRO A 203 -24.12 25.12 -11.55
N SER A 204 -23.14 24.99 -12.45
CA SER A 204 -22.89 23.80 -13.27
C SER A 204 -22.05 22.72 -12.58
N LEU A 205 -21.65 22.93 -11.32
CA LEU A 205 -20.73 22.02 -10.62
C LEU A 205 -21.35 20.63 -10.45
N SER A 206 -20.66 19.62 -10.99
CA SER A 206 -21.05 18.21 -10.95
C SER A 206 -20.14 17.35 -10.08
N VAL A 207 -18.84 17.67 -9.99
CA VAL A 207 -17.87 16.90 -9.22
C VAL A 207 -17.12 17.83 -8.27
N LEU A 208 -17.16 17.52 -6.97
CA LEU A 208 -16.40 18.20 -5.93
C LEU A 208 -15.65 17.16 -5.08
N GLU A 209 -14.33 17.13 -5.22
CA GLU A 209 -13.44 16.23 -4.47
C GLU A 209 -12.41 17.02 -3.66
N LEU A 210 -12.44 16.84 -2.35
CA LEU A 210 -11.68 17.58 -1.33
C LEU A 210 -11.00 16.66 -0.31
N CYS A 211 -10.87 15.36 -0.61
CA CYS A 211 -10.39 14.36 0.34
C CYS A 211 -8.94 14.62 0.79
N TYR A 212 -8.53 14.13 1.96
CA TYR A 212 -7.14 14.20 2.44
C TYR A 212 -6.59 15.65 2.46
N ASN A 213 -7.23 16.50 3.24
CA ASN A 213 -6.85 17.89 3.46
C ASN A 213 -6.98 18.24 4.95
N GLN A 214 -6.97 19.52 5.29
CA GLN A 214 -7.16 20.06 6.65
C GLN A 214 -8.45 20.90 6.74
N PHE A 215 -9.45 20.63 5.90
CA PHE A 215 -10.73 21.35 5.95
C PHE A 215 -11.42 21.14 7.30
N SER A 216 -12.00 22.19 7.86
CA SER A 216 -12.63 22.22 9.18
C SER A 216 -13.97 22.96 9.12
N GLY A 217 -14.59 23.24 10.27
CA GLY A 217 -15.92 23.86 10.29
C GLY A 217 -17.04 22.88 9.92
N THR A 218 -18.19 23.39 9.48
CA THR A 218 -19.38 22.57 9.16
C THR A 218 -19.55 22.33 7.67
N VAL A 219 -20.30 21.28 7.30
CA VAL A 219 -20.75 21.12 5.90
C VAL A 219 -21.68 22.29 5.54
N PRO A 220 -21.38 23.07 4.50
CA PRO A 220 -22.15 24.28 4.19
C PRO A 220 -23.53 23.94 3.60
N PRO A 221 -24.61 24.55 4.12
CA PRO A 221 -25.97 24.38 3.57
C PRO A 221 -26.08 24.71 2.08
N GLY A 222 -25.30 25.68 1.59
CA GLY A 222 -25.32 26.11 0.20
C GLY A 222 -24.95 25.03 -0.82
N LEU A 223 -24.35 23.91 -0.40
CA LEU A 223 -24.13 22.74 -1.27
C LEU A 223 -25.44 22.13 -1.79
N GLY A 224 -26.54 22.30 -1.05
CA GLY A 224 -27.87 21.92 -1.49
C GLY A 224 -28.35 22.59 -2.78
N ASN A 225 -27.78 23.76 -3.12
CA ASN A 225 -28.12 24.50 -4.32
C ASN A 225 -27.41 23.99 -5.58
N CYS A 226 -26.43 23.08 -5.47
CA CYS A 226 -25.76 22.52 -6.64
C CYS A 226 -26.64 21.44 -7.29
N LEU A 227 -27.56 21.87 -8.17
CA LEU A 227 -28.52 20.97 -8.82
C LEU A 227 -27.87 19.93 -9.74
N MET A 228 -26.63 20.17 -10.20
CA MET A 228 -25.88 19.25 -11.07
C MET A 228 -24.89 18.36 -10.33
N LEU A 229 -24.75 18.51 -9.00
CA LEU A 229 -23.75 17.78 -8.20
C LEU A 229 -24.06 16.29 -8.17
N THR A 230 -23.18 15.49 -8.76
CA THR A 230 -23.27 14.03 -8.80
C THR A 230 -22.28 13.37 -7.84
N VAL A 231 -21.12 13.98 -7.63
CA VAL A 231 -20.06 13.46 -6.76
C VAL A 231 -19.65 14.54 -5.75
N LEU A 232 -19.79 14.22 -4.47
CA LEU A 232 -19.30 15.02 -3.36
C LEU A 232 -18.45 14.14 -2.44
N LYS A 233 -17.14 14.40 -2.40
CA LYS A 233 -16.19 13.68 -1.56
C LYS A 233 -15.35 14.66 -0.75
N ALA A 234 -15.36 14.54 0.57
CA ALA A 234 -14.53 15.35 1.46
C ALA A 234 -14.03 14.54 2.67
N GLY A 235 -13.74 13.26 2.46
CA GLY A 235 -13.24 12.38 3.52
C GLY A 235 -11.81 12.71 3.97
N HIS A 236 -11.38 12.21 5.13
CA HIS A 236 -10.06 12.45 5.72
C HIS A 236 -9.75 13.95 5.87
N ASN A 237 -10.59 14.63 6.63
CA ASN A 237 -10.49 16.06 6.96
C ASN A 237 -10.85 16.27 8.45
N ASN A 238 -10.95 17.53 8.87
CA ASN A 238 -11.35 17.95 10.22
C ASN A 238 -12.79 18.53 10.27
N ILE A 239 -13.65 18.20 9.30
CA ILE A 239 -15.01 18.74 9.19
C ILE A 239 -15.86 18.21 10.35
N SER A 240 -16.72 19.06 10.91
CA SER A 240 -17.50 18.82 12.13
C SER A 240 -18.95 19.28 11.99
N GLY A 241 -19.75 19.16 13.05
CA GLY A 241 -21.18 19.51 13.00
C GLY A 241 -22.03 18.40 12.38
N THR A 242 -23.25 18.76 11.98
CA THR A 242 -24.22 17.85 11.35
C THR A 242 -24.23 17.99 9.83
N LEU A 243 -24.78 17.01 9.13
CA LEU A 243 -25.18 17.21 7.73
C LEU A 243 -26.34 18.22 7.69
N PRO A 244 -26.24 19.33 6.92
CA PRO A 244 -27.30 20.32 6.84
C PRO A 244 -28.48 19.79 6.04
N ASP A 245 -29.69 20.18 6.43
CA ASP A 245 -30.96 19.77 5.82
C ASP A 245 -31.01 20.11 4.32
N GLU A 246 -30.38 21.21 3.94
CA GLU A 246 -30.32 21.72 2.57
C GLU A 246 -29.52 20.81 1.65
N LEU A 247 -28.49 20.10 2.15
CA LEU A 247 -27.64 19.20 1.35
C LEU A 247 -28.47 18.13 0.63
N PHE A 248 -29.56 17.67 1.27
CA PHE A 248 -30.47 16.69 0.70
C PHE A 248 -31.30 17.22 -0.49
N SER A 249 -31.19 18.51 -0.81
CA SER A 249 -31.79 19.12 -2.01
C SER A 249 -30.93 18.94 -3.26
N ALA A 250 -29.67 18.50 -3.12
CA ALA A 250 -28.79 18.15 -4.24
C ALA A 250 -29.17 16.77 -4.82
N THR A 251 -30.35 16.69 -5.42
CA THR A 251 -31.00 15.43 -5.84
C THR A 251 -30.26 14.66 -6.95
N SER A 252 -29.30 15.29 -7.63
CA SER A 252 -28.43 14.65 -8.62
C SER A 252 -27.32 13.79 -8.00
N LEU A 253 -27.11 13.86 -6.68
CA LEU A 253 -26.04 13.14 -6.00
C LEU A 253 -26.14 11.63 -6.20
N GLN A 254 -25.02 11.06 -6.64
CA GLN A 254 -24.79 9.63 -6.83
C GLN A 254 -23.75 9.10 -5.84
N TYR A 255 -22.76 9.93 -5.48
CA TYR A 255 -21.70 9.58 -4.55
C TYR A 255 -21.56 10.65 -3.49
N LEU A 256 -21.82 10.29 -2.23
CA LEU A 256 -21.67 11.18 -1.08
C LEU A 256 -20.70 10.55 -0.07
N SER A 257 -19.53 11.14 0.12
CA SER A 257 -18.56 10.68 1.11
C SER A 257 -18.00 11.80 1.98
N PHE A 258 -18.08 11.58 3.29
CA PHE A 258 -17.42 12.39 4.33
C PHE A 258 -16.66 11.50 5.32
N ALA A 259 -16.15 10.34 4.87
CA ALA A 259 -15.50 9.39 5.75
C ALA A 259 -14.33 10.00 6.54
N ASN A 260 -14.05 9.51 7.75
CA ASN A 260 -12.91 9.94 8.57
C ASN A 260 -12.88 11.47 8.80
N ASN A 261 -13.93 11.97 9.44
CA ASN A 261 -14.12 13.37 9.87
C ASN A 261 -14.65 13.42 11.31
N ASN A 262 -15.02 14.60 11.79
CA ASN A 262 -15.62 14.84 13.11
C ASN A 262 -17.14 15.12 13.03
N LEU A 263 -17.83 14.62 12.01
CA LEU A 263 -19.28 14.83 11.85
C LEU A 263 -20.07 14.06 12.91
N HIS A 264 -21.20 14.60 13.33
CA HIS A 264 -22.11 13.96 14.27
C HIS A 264 -23.57 14.26 13.92
N GLY A 265 -24.49 13.84 14.77
CA GLY A 265 -25.93 14.02 14.56
C GLY A 265 -26.60 12.74 14.09
N LEU A 266 -27.80 12.89 13.51
CA LEU A 266 -28.65 11.79 13.06
C LEU A 266 -28.71 11.75 11.53
N LEU A 267 -28.93 10.57 10.97
CA LEU A 267 -29.26 10.42 9.56
C LEU A 267 -30.75 10.71 9.36
N ASP A 268 -31.09 11.89 8.82
CA ASP A 268 -32.49 12.32 8.65
C ASP A 268 -33.20 11.49 7.58
N GLY A 269 -34.05 10.57 8.04
CA GLY A 269 -34.87 9.73 7.19
C GLY A 269 -35.86 10.47 6.30
N VAL A 270 -36.36 11.64 6.71
CA VAL A 270 -37.35 12.41 5.92
C VAL A 270 -36.69 13.06 4.72
N ARG A 271 -35.42 13.45 4.84
CA ARG A 271 -34.70 14.20 3.80
C ARG A 271 -33.81 13.31 2.94
N ILE A 272 -33.22 12.26 3.49
CA ILE A 272 -32.32 11.37 2.74
C ILE A 272 -32.98 10.75 1.50
N ILE A 273 -34.30 10.55 1.52
CA ILE A 273 -35.08 10.03 0.39
C ILE A 273 -35.06 10.92 -0.85
N ASN A 274 -34.67 12.19 -0.70
CA ASN A 274 -34.55 13.11 -1.81
C ASN A 274 -33.34 12.76 -2.68
N LEU A 275 -32.32 12.11 -2.11
CA LEU A 275 -31.12 11.65 -2.82
C LEU A 275 -31.36 10.32 -3.55
N ARG A 276 -32.41 10.24 -4.38
CA ARG A 276 -32.83 8.97 -5.04
C ARG A 276 -31.81 8.40 -6.01
N ASN A 277 -30.88 9.23 -6.48
CA ASN A 277 -29.82 8.84 -7.39
C ASN A 277 -28.60 8.24 -6.67
N LEU A 278 -28.59 8.26 -5.33
CA LEU A 278 -27.44 7.85 -4.54
C LEU A 278 -27.13 6.37 -4.73
N ALA A 279 -25.91 6.10 -5.21
CA ALA A 279 -25.32 4.79 -5.37
C ALA A 279 -24.35 4.48 -4.21
N THR A 280 -23.60 5.47 -3.74
CA THR A 280 -22.67 5.33 -2.61
C THR A 280 -22.97 6.35 -1.54
N LEU A 281 -23.22 5.86 -0.32
CA LEU A 281 -23.26 6.65 0.90
C LEU A 281 -22.13 6.19 1.82
N ASP A 282 -21.16 7.07 2.06
CA ASP A 282 -20.00 6.78 2.89
C ASP A 282 -19.80 7.85 3.97
N LEU A 283 -20.19 7.51 5.19
CA LEU A 283 -20.06 8.35 6.38
C LEU A 283 -19.21 7.66 7.45
N GLY A 284 -18.39 6.68 7.07
CA GLY A 284 -17.57 5.89 7.99
C GLY A 284 -16.57 6.74 8.79
N GLY A 285 -16.15 6.29 9.97
CA GLY A 285 -15.13 6.99 10.77
C GLY A 285 -15.55 8.40 11.22
N ASN A 286 -16.76 8.53 11.74
CA ASN A 286 -17.32 9.80 12.24
C ASN A 286 -17.94 9.57 13.64
N SER A 287 -18.76 10.51 14.11
CA SER A 287 -19.50 10.45 15.36
C SER A 287 -21.02 10.47 15.17
N PHE A 288 -21.54 9.98 14.02
CA PHE A 288 -22.98 9.85 13.80
C PHE A 288 -23.62 8.92 14.83
N SER A 289 -24.86 9.21 15.18
CA SER A 289 -25.65 8.49 16.18
C SER A 289 -27.07 8.23 15.66
N GLY A 290 -27.91 7.58 16.47
CA GLY A 290 -29.27 7.24 16.08
C GLY A 290 -29.34 5.97 15.23
N MET A 291 -30.53 5.72 14.69
CA MET A 291 -30.84 4.53 13.89
C MET A 291 -30.66 4.80 12.40
N ILE A 292 -30.40 3.75 11.62
CA ILE A 292 -30.58 3.83 10.16
C ILE A 292 -32.09 3.95 9.90
N PRO A 293 -32.56 5.02 9.23
CA PRO A 293 -33.99 5.24 9.03
C PRO A 293 -34.59 4.25 8.04
N ASP A 294 -35.85 3.85 8.25
CA ASP A 294 -36.59 2.94 7.36
C ASP A 294 -36.64 3.45 5.91
N SER A 295 -36.57 4.76 5.74
CA SER A 295 -36.61 5.41 4.44
C SER A 295 -35.37 5.12 3.57
N ILE A 296 -34.27 4.59 4.14
CA ILE A 296 -33.10 4.13 3.38
C ILE A 296 -33.50 3.13 2.29
N GLY A 297 -34.53 2.31 2.57
CA GLY A 297 -35.09 1.33 1.64
C GLY A 297 -35.71 1.90 0.37
N LEU A 298 -35.87 3.23 0.28
CA LEU A 298 -36.36 3.94 -0.91
C LEU A 298 -35.22 4.34 -1.87
N LEU A 299 -33.95 4.27 -1.44
CA LEU A 299 -32.79 4.56 -2.27
C LEU A 299 -32.45 3.35 -3.16
N LYS A 300 -33.26 3.14 -4.21
CA LYS A 300 -33.20 1.93 -5.05
C LYS A 300 -31.90 1.74 -5.82
N ARG A 301 -31.14 2.82 -6.03
CA ARG A 301 -29.84 2.81 -6.71
C ARG A 301 -28.69 2.55 -5.77
N LEU A 302 -28.92 2.49 -4.45
CA LEU A 302 -27.87 2.31 -3.47
C LEU A 302 -27.16 0.97 -3.67
N GLU A 303 -25.87 1.03 -3.94
CA GLU A 303 -24.95 -0.07 -4.15
C GLU A 303 -24.02 -0.23 -2.95
N GLU A 304 -23.60 0.87 -2.33
CA GLU A 304 -22.66 0.86 -1.23
C GLU A 304 -23.17 1.70 -0.05
N LEU A 305 -23.21 1.07 1.12
CA LEU A 305 -23.55 1.72 2.39
C LEU A 305 -22.43 1.50 3.40
N HIS A 306 -21.65 2.56 3.65
CA HIS A 306 -20.56 2.57 4.62
C HIS A 306 -20.91 3.53 5.76
N LEU A 307 -21.18 2.97 6.94
CA LEU A 307 -21.47 3.70 8.17
C LEU A 307 -20.59 3.20 9.33
N ASP A 308 -19.46 2.56 9.02
CA ASP A 308 -18.58 1.97 10.01
C ASP A 308 -17.93 3.00 10.93
N HIS A 309 -17.42 2.55 12.08
CA HIS A 309 -16.72 3.41 13.05
C HIS A 309 -17.50 4.69 13.40
N ASN A 310 -18.73 4.51 13.87
CA ASN A 310 -19.63 5.58 14.32
C ASN A 310 -20.26 5.20 15.68
N ASN A 311 -21.16 6.05 16.19
CA ASN A 311 -21.92 5.83 17.42
C ASN A 311 -23.37 5.42 17.16
N MET A 312 -23.68 4.86 15.97
CA MET A 312 -25.05 4.51 15.59
C MET A 312 -25.57 3.31 16.38
N TYR A 313 -26.88 3.23 16.59
CA TYR A 313 -27.52 2.22 17.42
C TYR A 313 -28.91 1.82 16.91
N GLY A 314 -29.53 0.85 17.58
CA GLY A 314 -30.87 0.37 17.22
C GLY A 314 -30.83 -0.77 16.21
N GLU A 315 -32.00 -1.19 15.73
CA GLU A 315 -32.13 -2.31 14.79
C GLU A 315 -31.89 -1.88 13.35
N LEU A 316 -31.43 -2.81 12.50
CA LEU A 316 -31.41 -2.57 11.05
C LEU A 316 -32.84 -2.53 10.52
N PRO A 317 -33.20 -1.51 9.72
CA PRO A 317 -34.54 -1.41 9.18
C PRO A 317 -34.80 -2.53 8.17
N SER A 318 -35.93 -3.23 8.29
CA SER A 318 -36.28 -4.32 7.37
C SER A 318 -36.41 -3.86 5.91
N THR A 319 -36.73 -2.57 5.72
CA THR A 319 -36.80 -1.90 4.42
C THR A 319 -35.46 -1.82 3.71
N LEU A 320 -34.32 -1.99 4.40
CA LEU A 320 -33.00 -2.06 3.76
C LEU A 320 -32.94 -3.19 2.71
N SER A 321 -33.72 -4.26 2.91
CA SER A 321 -33.88 -5.36 1.93
C SER A 321 -34.48 -4.91 0.60
N ASN A 322 -35.06 -3.71 0.54
CA ASN A 322 -35.63 -3.16 -0.68
C ASN A 322 -34.60 -2.45 -1.57
N CYS A 323 -33.36 -2.27 -1.11
CA CYS A 323 -32.24 -1.75 -1.89
C CYS A 323 -31.53 -2.89 -2.61
N ARG A 324 -32.16 -3.39 -3.68
CA ARG A 324 -31.74 -4.63 -4.39
C ARG A 324 -30.39 -4.53 -5.09
N ASN A 325 -29.88 -3.31 -5.29
CA ASN A 325 -28.58 -3.06 -5.90
C ASN A 325 -27.43 -3.11 -4.90
N LEU A 326 -27.69 -3.26 -3.60
CA LEU A 326 -26.64 -3.30 -2.59
C LEU A 326 -25.62 -4.41 -2.88
N ILE A 327 -24.38 -3.98 -2.98
CA ILE A 327 -23.15 -4.77 -3.16
C ILE A 327 -22.41 -4.84 -1.83
N THR A 328 -22.31 -3.73 -1.11
CA THR A 328 -21.55 -3.62 0.14
C THR A 328 -22.39 -2.98 1.23
N ILE A 329 -22.42 -3.64 2.39
CA ILE A 329 -22.94 -3.09 3.64
C ILE A 329 -21.82 -3.20 4.68
N ASP A 330 -21.24 -2.06 5.06
CA ASP A 330 -20.21 -1.97 6.09
C ASP A 330 -20.72 -1.11 7.27
N LEU A 331 -21.02 -1.78 8.37
CA LEU A 331 -21.55 -1.19 9.60
C LEU A 331 -20.67 -1.50 10.81
N LYS A 332 -19.41 -1.92 10.60
CA LYS A 332 -18.54 -2.38 11.69
C LYS A 332 -18.27 -1.28 12.72
N SER A 333 -17.95 -1.67 13.94
CA SER A 333 -17.59 -0.76 15.04
C SER A 333 -18.67 0.30 15.31
N ASN A 334 -19.88 -0.16 15.63
CA ASN A 334 -21.04 0.67 16.03
C ASN A 334 -21.76 0.02 17.23
N ASN A 335 -22.93 0.54 17.60
CA ASN A 335 -23.78 0.03 18.69
C ASN A 335 -25.11 -0.54 18.17
N PHE A 336 -25.19 -1.04 16.93
CA PHE A 336 -26.40 -1.64 16.38
C PHE A 336 -26.79 -2.90 17.16
N ARG A 337 -28.09 -3.17 17.26
CA ARG A 337 -28.66 -4.26 18.08
C ARG A 337 -29.84 -4.95 17.41
N GLY A 338 -30.40 -5.95 18.08
CA GLY A 338 -31.59 -6.67 17.62
C GLY A 338 -31.25 -7.84 16.69
N GLU A 339 -32.29 -8.49 16.18
CA GLU A 339 -32.14 -9.71 15.38
C GLU A 339 -32.14 -9.44 13.88
N LEU A 340 -31.19 -10.04 13.17
CA LEU A 340 -31.11 -9.97 11.70
C LEU A 340 -32.24 -10.72 10.98
N THR A 341 -33.00 -11.56 11.69
CA THR A 341 -34.18 -12.30 11.17
C THR A 341 -35.28 -11.37 10.64
N LYS A 342 -35.30 -10.12 11.10
CA LYS A 342 -36.23 -9.08 10.62
C LYS A 342 -35.90 -8.57 9.21
N LEU A 343 -34.66 -8.78 8.75
CA LEU A 343 -34.20 -8.36 7.43
C LEU A 343 -34.26 -9.54 6.45
N ASN A 344 -34.95 -9.34 5.32
CA ASN A 344 -35.01 -10.38 4.29
C ASN A 344 -33.87 -10.23 3.28
N PHE A 345 -32.73 -10.89 3.55
CA PHE A 345 -31.58 -10.92 2.66
C PHE A 345 -31.85 -11.60 1.30
N SER A 346 -32.94 -12.36 1.13
CA SER A 346 -33.27 -12.98 -0.17
C SER A 346 -33.52 -11.98 -1.29
N ASN A 347 -33.73 -10.71 -0.94
CA ASN A 347 -33.90 -9.62 -1.90
C ASN A 347 -32.58 -8.96 -2.31
N LEU A 348 -31.47 -9.23 -1.62
CA LEU A 348 -30.16 -8.58 -1.80
C LEU A 348 -29.20 -9.47 -2.61
N LEU A 349 -29.64 -9.88 -3.80
CA LEU A 349 -28.93 -10.87 -4.62
C LEU A 349 -27.56 -10.38 -5.14
N ASN A 350 -27.32 -9.08 -5.17
CA ASN A 350 -26.06 -8.47 -5.58
C ASN A 350 -25.04 -8.31 -4.43
N LEU A 351 -25.46 -8.62 -3.19
CA LEU A 351 -24.63 -8.39 -2.01
C LEU A 351 -23.39 -9.28 -2.06
N LYS A 352 -22.21 -8.66 -2.02
CA LYS A 352 -20.89 -9.29 -2.01
C LYS A 352 -20.25 -9.24 -0.62
N THR A 353 -20.42 -8.11 0.06
CA THR A 353 -19.76 -7.85 1.35
C THR A 353 -20.78 -7.43 2.40
N LEU A 354 -20.79 -8.14 3.53
CA LEU A 354 -21.51 -7.78 4.73
C LEU A 354 -20.56 -7.78 5.93
N ASP A 355 -20.21 -6.58 6.42
CA ASP A 355 -19.39 -6.41 7.62
C ASP A 355 -20.20 -5.76 8.75
N LEU A 356 -20.49 -6.56 9.79
CA LEU A 356 -21.23 -6.16 10.99
C LEU A 356 -20.36 -6.26 12.26
N MET A 357 -19.05 -6.35 12.10
CA MET A 357 -18.13 -6.61 13.22
C MET A 357 -18.28 -5.58 14.34
N ARG A 358 -18.10 -6.02 15.61
CA ARG A 358 -18.09 -5.14 16.78
C ARG A 358 -19.37 -4.30 16.87
N ASN A 359 -20.50 -4.99 17.02
CA ASN A 359 -21.81 -4.43 17.28
C ASN A 359 -22.48 -5.23 18.42
N ASN A 360 -23.78 -5.01 18.65
CA ASN A 360 -24.58 -5.68 19.68
C ASN A 360 -25.76 -6.46 19.07
N PHE A 361 -25.60 -7.02 17.86
CA PHE A 361 -26.62 -7.86 17.23
C PHE A 361 -26.81 -9.17 18.00
N SER A 362 -28.05 -9.63 18.10
CA SER A 362 -28.42 -10.84 18.86
C SER A 362 -29.26 -11.80 18.03
N GLY A 363 -29.65 -12.93 18.62
CA GLY A 363 -30.48 -13.95 17.95
C GLY A 363 -29.65 -14.92 17.10
N ARG A 364 -30.31 -15.58 16.15
CA ARG A 364 -29.67 -16.53 15.23
C ARG A 364 -29.29 -15.85 13.92
N ILE A 365 -28.30 -16.40 13.22
CA ILE A 365 -27.99 -16.03 11.83
C ILE A 365 -29.21 -16.40 10.96
N PRO A 366 -29.78 -15.47 10.17
CA PRO A 366 -31.04 -15.70 9.48
C PRO A 366 -30.88 -16.54 8.21
N GLU A 367 -31.79 -17.50 7.96
CA GLU A 367 -31.77 -18.35 6.77
C GLU A 367 -31.78 -17.58 5.45
N SER A 368 -32.42 -16.39 5.43
CA SER A 368 -32.49 -15.54 4.25
C SER A 368 -31.11 -15.10 3.75
N ILE A 369 -30.10 -15.01 4.62
CA ILE A 369 -28.73 -14.58 4.24
C ILE A 369 -28.11 -15.55 3.23
N TYR A 370 -28.50 -16.82 3.27
CA TYR A 370 -27.97 -17.86 2.41
C TYR A 370 -28.49 -17.79 0.97
N SER A 371 -29.45 -16.92 0.70
CA SER A 371 -29.93 -16.62 -0.65
C SER A 371 -28.98 -15.66 -1.40
N CYS A 372 -28.08 -14.97 -0.71
CA CYS A 372 -27.11 -14.03 -1.31
C CYS A 372 -25.97 -14.79 -2.02
N SER A 373 -26.25 -15.39 -3.17
CA SER A 373 -25.28 -16.25 -3.88
C SER A 373 -23.96 -15.56 -4.28
N ASN A 374 -23.95 -14.23 -4.40
CA ASN A 374 -22.76 -13.42 -4.71
C ASN A 374 -21.93 -13.03 -3.47
N LEU A 375 -22.38 -13.38 -2.26
CA LEU A 375 -21.70 -13.01 -1.03
C LEU A 375 -20.33 -13.69 -0.95
N SER A 376 -19.26 -12.91 -1.10
CA SER A 376 -17.86 -13.35 -0.98
C SER A 376 -17.32 -13.16 0.44
N ALA A 377 -17.78 -12.12 1.14
CA ALA A 377 -17.31 -11.78 2.48
C ALA A 377 -18.45 -11.58 3.49
N LEU A 378 -18.44 -12.39 4.54
CA LEU A 378 -19.37 -12.32 5.65
C LEU A 378 -18.63 -12.21 6.98
N ARG A 379 -18.75 -11.05 7.63
CA ARG A 379 -18.19 -10.81 8.96
C ARG A 379 -19.26 -10.42 9.96
N LEU A 380 -19.48 -11.29 10.93
CA LEU A 380 -20.44 -11.14 12.03
C LEU A 380 -19.75 -11.09 13.41
N SER A 381 -18.43 -10.95 13.43
CA SER A 381 -17.61 -11.09 14.64
C SER A 381 -17.89 -10.05 15.72
N SER A 382 -17.65 -10.40 16.98
CA SER A 382 -17.85 -9.53 18.14
C SER A 382 -19.28 -8.98 18.19
N ASN A 383 -20.24 -9.91 18.27
CA ASN A 383 -21.68 -9.66 18.45
C ASN A 383 -22.22 -10.65 19.50
N GLN A 384 -23.54 -10.80 19.58
CA GLN A 384 -24.25 -11.70 20.51
C GLN A 384 -25.04 -12.77 19.76
N PHE A 385 -24.59 -13.19 18.58
CA PHE A 385 -25.24 -14.28 17.83
C PHE A 385 -25.10 -15.59 18.60
N HIS A 386 -26.19 -16.36 18.69
CA HIS A 386 -26.21 -17.61 19.44
C HIS A 386 -26.88 -18.75 18.67
N GLY A 387 -26.75 -19.97 19.19
CA GLY A 387 -27.30 -21.17 18.55
C GLY A 387 -26.31 -21.82 17.58
N GLN A 388 -26.82 -22.65 16.68
CA GLN A 388 -25.98 -23.44 15.76
C GLN A 388 -26.02 -22.83 14.36
N LEU A 389 -24.97 -23.07 13.58
CA LEU A 389 -24.99 -22.83 12.13
C LEU A 389 -26.01 -23.76 11.47
N SER A 390 -26.58 -23.30 10.37
CA SER A 390 -27.57 -24.06 9.61
C SER A 390 -27.07 -24.43 8.22
N ARG A 391 -27.59 -25.54 7.69
CA ARG A 391 -27.12 -26.18 6.44
C ARG A 391 -27.22 -25.26 5.22
N GLY A 392 -28.11 -24.26 5.26
CA GLY A 392 -28.24 -23.25 4.22
C GLY A 392 -26.95 -22.49 3.94
N LEU A 393 -26.03 -22.35 4.91
CA LEU A 393 -24.75 -21.65 4.73
C LEU A 393 -23.92 -22.21 3.56
N SER A 394 -24.01 -23.52 3.32
CA SER A 394 -23.35 -24.19 2.19
C SER A 394 -23.85 -23.74 0.81
N ASN A 395 -24.98 -23.02 0.73
CA ASN A 395 -25.51 -22.43 -0.51
C ASN A 395 -24.75 -21.18 -0.95
N LEU A 396 -23.97 -20.55 -0.07
CA LEU A 396 -23.15 -19.38 -0.40
C LEU A 396 -21.90 -19.79 -1.19
N LYS A 397 -22.08 -20.07 -2.49
CA LYS A 397 -21.01 -20.63 -3.34
C LYS A 397 -19.85 -19.67 -3.59
N SER A 398 -20.09 -18.36 -3.48
CA SER A 398 -19.05 -17.34 -3.67
C SER A 398 -18.25 -17.04 -2.40
N LEU A 399 -18.67 -17.58 -1.24
CA LEU A 399 -18.10 -17.22 0.06
C LEU A 399 -16.63 -17.67 0.17
N SER A 400 -15.74 -16.69 0.26
CA SER A 400 -14.30 -16.87 0.44
C SER A 400 -13.84 -16.42 1.83
N PHE A 401 -14.51 -15.44 2.45
CA PHE A 401 -14.18 -14.92 3.78
C PHE A 401 -15.37 -15.08 4.75
N LEU A 402 -15.18 -15.86 5.82
CA LEU A 402 -16.16 -16.01 6.90
C LEU A 402 -15.52 -15.73 8.27
N SER A 403 -16.10 -14.78 8.99
CA SER A 403 -15.67 -14.44 10.34
C SER A 403 -16.84 -14.35 11.30
N LEU A 404 -16.88 -15.27 12.26
CA LEU A 404 -17.89 -15.41 13.31
C LEU A 404 -17.29 -15.25 14.72
N THR A 405 -16.00 -14.91 14.80
CA THR A 405 -15.24 -14.77 16.05
C THR A 405 -15.99 -13.98 17.12
N ASN A 406 -15.94 -14.41 18.37
CA ASN A 406 -16.50 -13.68 19.52
C ASN A 406 -18.02 -13.50 19.40
N ASN A 407 -18.73 -14.62 19.49
CA ASN A 407 -20.18 -14.72 19.57
C ASN A 407 -20.54 -15.78 20.62
N SER A 408 -21.75 -16.34 20.59
CA SER A 408 -22.22 -17.41 21.48
C SER A 408 -22.71 -18.62 20.70
N LEU A 409 -22.03 -18.95 19.59
CA LEU A 409 -22.36 -20.10 18.75
C LEU A 409 -21.98 -21.41 19.45
N THR A 410 -22.75 -22.47 19.18
CA THR A 410 -22.57 -23.80 19.76
C THR A 410 -22.55 -24.88 18.67
N ASN A 411 -22.12 -26.09 19.06
CA ASN A 411 -22.02 -27.29 18.25
C ASN A 411 -20.98 -27.17 17.13
N ILE A 412 -19.70 -27.15 17.51
CA ILE A 412 -18.56 -27.05 16.59
C ILE A 412 -18.54 -28.20 15.56
N SER A 413 -18.90 -29.43 15.95
CA SER A 413 -18.95 -30.57 15.04
C SER A 413 -19.92 -30.33 13.88
N ASN A 414 -21.15 -29.90 14.20
CA ASN A 414 -22.14 -29.56 13.17
C ASN A 414 -21.72 -28.31 12.37
N ALA A 415 -21.06 -27.33 12.99
CA ALA A 415 -20.55 -26.16 12.28
C ALA A 415 -19.54 -26.55 11.19
N LEU A 416 -18.58 -27.41 11.50
CA LEU A 416 -17.60 -27.91 10.52
C LEU A 416 -18.25 -28.82 9.45
N GLU A 417 -19.21 -29.67 9.84
CA GLU A 417 -19.98 -30.50 8.90
C GLU A 417 -20.69 -29.64 7.84
N ILE A 418 -21.30 -28.53 8.25
CA ILE A 418 -21.96 -27.59 7.33
C ILE A 418 -20.94 -26.86 6.46
N LEU A 419 -19.87 -26.35 7.08
CA LEU A 419 -18.88 -25.52 6.40
C LEU A 419 -18.06 -26.28 5.35
N ARG A 420 -17.94 -27.61 5.47
CA ARG A 420 -17.40 -28.50 4.42
C ARG A 420 -18.04 -28.27 3.05
N GLY A 421 -19.29 -27.83 2.98
CA GLY A 421 -19.97 -27.51 1.72
C GLY A 421 -19.49 -26.21 1.02
N SER A 422 -18.72 -25.37 1.71
CA SER A 422 -18.28 -24.04 1.27
C SER A 422 -16.89 -24.09 0.66
N LYS A 423 -16.77 -24.69 -0.54
CA LYS A 423 -15.48 -25.03 -1.16
C LYS A 423 -14.60 -23.84 -1.54
N ASN A 424 -15.15 -22.64 -1.67
CA ASN A 424 -14.41 -21.43 -2.04
C ASN A 424 -13.79 -20.71 -0.83
N LEU A 425 -14.01 -21.23 0.39
CA LEU A 425 -13.58 -20.58 1.61
C LEU A 425 -12.05 -20.57 1.72
N THR A 426 -11.46 -19.38 1.80
CA THR A 426 -10.03 -19.15 2.00
C THR A 426 -9.72 -18.69 3.42
N THR A 427 -10.65 -17.99 4.08
CA THR A 427 -10.49 -17.49 5.45
C THR A 427 -11.66 -17.89 6.33
N LEU A 428 -11.37 -18.62 7.42
CA LEU A 428 -12.34 -19.05 8.42
C LEU A 428 -11.90 -18.64 9.84
N LEU A 429 -12.59 -17.66 10.42
CA LEU A 429 -12.31 -17.14 11.76
C LEU A 429 -13.53 -17.38 12.66
N ILE A 430 -13.50 -18.40 13.52
CA ILE A 430 -14.65 -18.78 14.36
C ILE A 430 -14.31 -18.94 15.85
N GLY A 431 -13.14 -18.42 16.27
CA GLY A 431 -12.70 -18.38 17.67
C GLY A 431 -13.67 -17.67 18.63
N LEU A 432 -13.45 -17.75 19.95
CA LEU A 432 -14.33 -17.18 20.99
C LEU A 432 -15.81 -17.58 20.77
N ASN A 433 -16.04 -18.85 20.44
CA ASN A 433 -17.33 -19.52 20.34
C ASN A 433 -17.19 -20.93 20.94
N PHE A 434 -18.22 -21.78 20.84
CA PHE A 434 -18.13 -23.22 21.15
C PHE A 434 -17.51 -23.52 22.52
N ILE A 435 -17.82 -22.65 23.51
CA ILE A 435 -17.09 -22.60 24.77
C ILE A 435 -17.21 -23.92 25.52
N ASN A 436 -16.06 -24.51 25.86
CA ASN A 436 -15.93 -25.82 26.54
C ASN A 436 -16.44 -27.03 25.73
N GLU A 437 -16.66 -26.91 24.43
CA GLU A 437 -16.95 -28.05 23.57
C GLU A 437 -15.69 -28.87 23.29
N THR A 438 -15.85 -30.04 22.66
CA THR A 438 -14.72 -30.89 22.27
C THR A 438 -14.35 -30.64 20.81
N MET A 439 -13.05 -30.49 20.55
CA MET A 439 -12.51 -30.42 19.20
C MET A 439 -12.93 -31.68 18.42
N PRO A 440 -13.61 -31.55 17.26
CA PRO A 440 -14.07 -32.70 16.50
C PRO A 440 -12.90 -33.54 15.99
N ASP A 441 -12.87 -34.82 16.37
CA ASP A 441 -11.92 -35.82 15.91
C ASP A 441 -12.61 -36.77 14.92
N ASP A 442 -13.15 -36.19 13.84
CA ASP A 442 -13.81 -36.92 12.76
C ASP A 442 -13.01 -36.77 11.46
N ASP A 443 -12.36 -37.85 11.05
CA ASP A 443 -11.61 -37.94 9.81
C ASP A 443 -12.50 -37.84 8.56
N SER A 444 -13.83 -37.79 8.67
CA SER A 444 -14.71 -37.49 7.54
C SER A 444 -14.74 -36.01 7.16
N ILE A 445 -14.24 -35.11 8.04
CA ILE A 445 -14.14 -33.68 7.78
C ILE A 445 -13.15 -33.44 6.62
N ASP A 446 -13.63 -32.76 5.57
CA ASP A 446 -12.88 -32.29 4.40
C ASP A 446 -13.56 -31.03 3.82
N GLY A 447 -13.30 -30.68 2.54
CA GLY A 447 -14.03 -29.61 1.85
C GLY A 447 -13.41 -28.22 1.97
N PHE A 448 -12.35 -28.11 2.76
CA PHE A 448 -11.58 -26.89 3.03
C PHE A 448 -10.29 -26.83 2.20
N GLN A 449 -10.31 -27.31 0.95
CA GLN A 449 -9.08 -27.45 0.15
C GLN A 449 -8.43 -26.09 -0.17
N ASN A 450 -9.22 -25.02 -0.23
CA ASN A 450 -8.75 -23.66 -0.52
C ASN A 450 -8.46 -22.84 0.73
N LEU A 451 -8.61 -23.42 1.93
CA LEU A 451 -8.49 -22.68 3.18
C LEU A 451 -7.03 -22.31 3.45
N GLN A 452 -6.77 -21.01 3.55
CA GLN A 452 -5.47 -20.40 3.84
C GLN A 452 -5.38 -19.98 5.31
N VAL A 453 -6.46 -19.49 5.90
CA VAL A 453 -6.48 -19.00 7.28
C VAL A 453 -7.54 -19.72 8.10
N LEU A 454 -7.12 -20.35 9.21
CA LEU A 454 -8.02 -21.00 10.17
C LEU A 454 -7.79 -20.47 11.59
N SER A 455 -8.83 -19.94 12.21
CA SER A 455 -8.83 -19.58 13.63
C SER A 455 -9.96 -20.25 14.42
N LEU A 456 -9.55 -20.97 15.47
CA LEU A 456 -10.36 -21.60 16.51
C LEU A 456 -9.87 -21.18 17.90
N SER A 457 -9.34 -19.96 18.04
CA SER A 457 -8.73 -19.49 19.29
C SER A 457 -9.74 -19.16 20.37
N ASP A 458 -9.31 -19.24 21.64
CA ASP A 458 -10.04 -18.82 22.84
C ASP A 458 -11.45 -19.47 22.99
N CYS A 459 -11.63 -20.68 22.47
CA CYS A 459 -12.88 -21.44 22.58
C CYS A 459 -12.90 -22.36 23.83
N SER A 460 -11.81 -22.44 24.60
CA SER A 460 -11.66 -23.43 25.68
C SER A 460 -11.92 -24.89 25.24
N LEU A 461 -11.61 -25.22 23.97
CA LEU A 461 -11.90 -26.53 23.40
C LEU A 461 -11.10 -27.65 24.07
N LEU A 462 -11.78 -28.75 24.36
CA LEU A 462 -11.20 -29.99 24.89
C LEU A 462 -10.74 -30.92 23.75
N GLY A 463 -9.95 -31.93 24.06
CA GLY A 463 -9.52 -32.96 23.11
C GLY A 463 -8.08 -32.81 22.66
N LYS A 464 -7.76 -33.28 21.46
CA LYS A 464 -6.41 -33.22 20.85
C LYS A 464 -6.46 -32.43 19.55
N ILE A 465 -5.29 -32.14 18.96
CA ILE A 465 -5.20 -31.64 17.58
C ILE A 465 -5.60 -32.79 16.64
N PRO A 466 -6.71 -32.67 15.88
CA PRO A 466 -7.31 -33.79 15.16
C PRO A 466 -6.67 -34.04 13.79
N HIS A 467 -6.73 -35.27 13.30
CA HIS A 467 -6.02 -35.67 12.08
C HIS A 467 -6.58 -35.05 10.79
N TRP A 468 -7.86 -34.69 10.73
CA TRP A 468 -8.47 -34.07 9.54
C TRP A 468 -7.79 -32.76 9.11
N MET A 469 -7.14 -32.04 10.04
CA MET A 469 -6.39 -30.82 9.74
C MET A 469 -5.21 -31.07 8.78
N SER A 470 -4.69 -32.30 8.71
CA SER A 470 -3.66 -32.71 7.74
C SER A 470 -4.08 -32.56 6.28
N LYS A 471 -5.39 -32.45 6.02
CA LYS A 471 -5.95 -32.29 4.68
C LYS A 471 -5.99 -30.84 4.20
N LEU A 472 -5.70 -29.87 5.05
CA LEU A 472 -5.74 -28.43 4.73
C LEU A 472 -4.48 -28.00 3.98
N ARG A 473 -4.25 -28.56 2.79
CA ARG A 473 -2.97 -28.45 2.07
C ARG A 473 -2.54 -27.03 1.76
N ASN A 474 -3.48 -26.09 1.60
CA ASN A 474 -3.21 -24.68 1.30
C ASN A 474 -3.17 -23.78 2.55
N LEU A 475 -3.17 -24.36 3.75
CA LEU A 475 -3.20 -23.57 4.98
C LEU A 475 -1.89 -22.83 5.19
N GLU A 476 -2.01 -21.52 5.37
CA GLU A 476 -0.93 -20.56 5.57
C GLU A 476 -0.83 -20.12 7.03
N MET A 477 -1.98 -20.06 7.72
CA MET A 477 -2.08 -19.53 9.08
C MET A 477 -3.03 -20.36 9.96
N LEU A 478 -2.54 -20.76 11.13
CA LEU A 478 -3.27 -21.57 12.10
C LEU A 478 -3.26 -20.94 13.49
N PHE A 479 -4.45 -20.63 14.01
CA PHE A 479 -4.66 -20.08 15.35
C PHE A 479 -5.50 -21.04 16.21
N LEU A 480 -4.87 -21.73 17.16
CA LEU A 480 -5.53 -22.62 18.13
C LEU A 480 -5.28 -22.20 19.59
N TYR A 481 -4.73 -21.00 19.81
CA TYR A 481 -4.36 -20.56 21.15
C TYR A 481 -5.57 -20.36 22.07
N GLY A 482 -5.38 -20.44 23.39
CA GLY A 482 -6.45 -20.19 24.36
C GLY A 482 -7.49 -21.32 24.46
N ASN A 483 -7.07 -22.56 24.20
CA ASN A 483 -7.93 -23.73 24.32
C ASN A 483 -7.46 -24.66 25.46
N GLN A 484 -8.10 -25.83 25.60
CA GLN A 484 -7.71 -26.87 26.56
C GLN A 484 -7.21 -28.13 25.84
N LEU A 485 -6.59 -27.97 24.66
CA LEU A 485 -6.11 -29.08 23.85
C LEU A 485 -4.97 -29.81 24.56
N THR A 486 -4.93 -31.13 24.40
CA THR A 486 -4.00 -32.06 25.06
C THR A 486 -3.30 -32.95 24.04
N GLY A 487 -2.33 -33.76 24.51
CA GLY A 487 -1.55 -34.63 23.65
C GLY A 487 -0.39 -33.92 22.94
N PRO A 488 0.41 -34.65 22.16
CA PRO A 488 1.52 -34.08 21.40
C PRO A 488 1.05 -33.33 20.16
N ILE A 489 1.94 -32.47 19.63
CA ILE A 489 1.79 -31.92 18.28
C ILE A 489 1.94 -33.09 17.30
N PRO A 490 0.97 -33.34 16.40
CA PRO A 490 1.05 -34.45 15.47
C PRO A 490 2.09 -34.25 14.36
N ASP A 491 2.83 -35.31 13.99
CA ASP A 491 3.87 -35.26 12.96
C ASP A 491 3.35 -34.89 11.56
N TRP A 492 2.07 -35.11 11.28
CA TRP A 492 1.49 -34.73 9.99
C TRP A 492 1.50 -33.21 9.75
N ILE A 493 1.78 -32.39 10.75
CA ILE A 493 1.86 -30.92 10.60
C ILE A 493 2.85 -30.48 9.52
N LYS A 494 3.93 -31.25 9.33
CA LYS A 494 4.94 -31.00 8.28
C LYS A 494 4.39 -31.10 6.86
N SER A 495 3.24 -31.75 6.71
CA SER A 495 2.58 -31.93 5.42
C SER A 495 1.74 -30.72 5.00
N LEU A 496 1.65 -29.69 5.85
CA LEU A 496 1.06 -28.38 5.55
C LEU A 496 2.15 -27.45 5.02
N THR A 497 2.45 -27.57 3.74
CA THR A 497 3.66 -27.00 3.14
C THR A 497 3.65 -25.47 3.06
N PHE A 498 2.49 -24.82 3.10
CA PHE A 498 2.33 -23.35 3.07
C PHE A 498 2.22 -22.70 4.45
N LEU A 499 2.18 -23.48 5.53
CA LEU A 499 1.93 -22.97 6.87
C LEU A 499 3.16 -22.22 7.41
N PHE A 500 3.00 -20.93 7.70
CA PHE A 500 4.09 -20.07 8.19
C PHE A 500 3.73 -19.31 9.48
N TYR A 501 2.45 -19.25 9.84
CA TYR A 501 1.99 -18.66 11.08
C TYR A 501 1.31 -19.72 11.94
N ILE A 502 1.98 -20.14 13.02
CA ILE A 502 1.48 -21.15 13.94
C ILE A 502 1.39 -20.54 15.34
N ASN A 503 0.17 -20.41 15.85
CA ASN A 503 -0.06 -20.03 17.23
C ASN A 503 -0.98 -21.03 17.93
N ILE A 504 -0.38 -21.91 18.73
CA ILE A 504 -1.06 -22.93 19.53
C ILE A 504 -0.81 -22.74 21.04
N SER A 505 -0.41 -21.52 21.41
CA SER A 505 -0.09 -21.15 22.79
C SER A 505 -1.28 -21.25 23.75
N ASN A 506 -1.04 -21.22 25.05
CA ASN A 506 -2.08 -21.25 26.08
C ASN A 506 -3.05 -22.44 25.90
N ASN A 507 -2.47 -23.64 25.96
CA ASN A 507 -3.16 -24.93 25.87
C ASN A 507 -2.60 -25.90 26.93
N ARG A 508 -2.94 -27.18 26.86
CA ARG A 508 -2.43 -28.25 27.73
C ARG A 508 -1.65 -29.31 26.93
N LEU A 509 -1.03 -28.93 25.81
CA LEU A 509 -0.28 -29.84 24.95
C LEU A 509 0.93 -30.39 25.69
N THR A 510 1.27 -31.66 25.43
CA THR A 510 2.27 -32.45 26.19
C THR A 510 3.25 -33.14 25.25
N GLY A 511 4.31 -33.73 25.79
CA GLY A 511 5.30 -34.46 24.99
C GLY A 511 6.42 -33.52 24.54
N GLU A 512 7.28 -34.02 23.66
CA GLU A 512 8.40 -33.26 23.11
C GLU A 512 7.96 -32.37 21.95
N ILE A 513 8.74 -31.34 21.64
CA ILE A 513 8.56 -30.53 20.43
C ILE A 513 9.01 -31.42 19.24
N PRO A 514 8.12 -31.81 18.31
CA PRO A 514 8.47 -32.76 17.26
C PRO A 514 9.37 -32.13 16.21
N THR A 515 10.36 -32.89 15.72
CA THR A 515 11.24 -32.49 14.62
C THR A 515 10.49 -32.23 13.32
N ALA A 516 9.27 -32.78 13.17
CA ALA A 516 8.36 -32.49 12.07
C ALA A 516 8.10 -30.98 11.88
N LEU A 517 8.06 -30.18 12.95
CA LEU A 517 7.93 -28.72 12.83
C LEU A 517 9.14 -28.08 12.16
N MET A 518 10.32 -28.70 12.30
CA MET A 518 11.59 -28.21 11.75
C MET A 518 11.75 -28.53 10.26
N GLU A 519 10.87 -29.36 9.70
CA GLU A 519 10.81 -29.74 8.28
C GLU A 519 9.84 -28.86 7.47
N MET A 520 9.24 -27.83 8.08
CA MET A 520 8.21 -27.03 7.44
C MET A 520 8.79 -26.08 6.37
N PRO A 521 8.40 -26.20 5.08
CA PRO A 521 9.05 -25.48 3.97
C PRO A 521 9.06 -23.96 4.12
N MET A 522 7.93 -23.38 4.52
CA MET A 522 7.77 -21.92 4.64
C MET A 522 8.59 -21.27 5.76
N LEU A 523 8.95 -22.07 6.77
CA LEU A 523 9.77 -21.65 7.90
C LEU A 523 11.27 -21.94 7.68
N THR A 524 11.61 -22.80 6.72
CA THR A 524 12.99 -23.27 6.48
C THR A 524 13.69 -22.57 5.33
N SER A 525 12.96 -22.06 4.31
CA SER A 525 13.56 -21.40 3.15
C SER A 525 12.66 -20.33 2.54
N GLU A 526 13.26 -19.21 2.14
CA GLU A 526 12.61 -18.13 1.38
C GLU A 526 12.00 -18.59 0.04
N LYS A 527 12.54 -19.63 -0.62
CA LYS A 527 11.99 -20.19 -1.88
C LYS A 527 10.53 -20.59 -1.79
N ALA A 528 10.09 -21.03 -0.62
CA ALA A 528 8.71 -21.46 -0.41
C ALA A 528 7.74 -20.25 -0.40
N ALA A 529 8.19 -19.07 0.02
CA ALA A 529 7.34 -17.87 0.15
C ALA A 529 6.93 -17.26 -1.19
N ALA A 530 7.71 -17.48 -2.27
CA ALA A 530 7.34 -17.09 -3.64
C ALA A 530 6.09 -17.84 -4.17
N GLN A 531 5.64 -18.88 -3.48
CA GLN A 531 4.43 -19.64 -3.81
C GLN A 531 3.17 -19.12 -3.09
N LEU A 532 3.30 -18.15 -2.18
CA LEU A 532 2.15 -17.54 -1.51
C LEU A 532 1.35 -16.72 -2.52
N ASP A 533 0.03 -16.84 -2.43
CA ASP A 533 -0.89 -16.12 -3.29
C ASP A 533 -0.90 -14.62 -2.91
N PRO A 534 -0.58 -13.69 -3.83
CA PRO A 534 -0.58 -12.26 -3.54
C PRO A 534 -1.99 -11.66 -3.41
N ARG A 535 -3.05 -12.48 -3.49
CA ARG A 535 -4.44 -12.01 -3.36
C ARG A 535 -4.68 -11.35 -2.00
N PHE A 536 -5.30 -10.17 -2.06
CA PHE A 536 -5.85 -9.51 -0.90
C PHE A 536 -6.97 -10.35 -0.28
N PHE A 537 -7.07 -10.34 1.04
CA PHE A 537 -8.28 -10.81 1.71
C PHE A 537 -9.46 -9.93 1.29
N GLU A 538 -10.65 -10.52 1.14
CA GLU A 538 -11.86 -9.76 0.86
C GLU A 538 -12.13 -8.68 1.93
N LEU A 539 -11.72 -8.95 3.18
CA LEU A 539 -11.77 -8.02 4.29
C LEU A 539 -10.49 -8.16 5.16
N PRO A 540 -9.99 -7.07 5.77
CA PRO A 540 -8.75 -7.08 6.53
C PRO A 540 -8.84 -7.96 7.79
N ILE A 541 -7.81 -8.74 8.09
CA ILE A 541 -7.71 -9.54 9.33
C ILE A 541 -7.08 -8.69 10.43
N TYR A 542 -7.64 -8.76 11.64
CA TYR A 542 -7.15 -8.04 12.82
C TYR A 542 -6.53 -9.01 13.81
N LEU A 543 -5.25 -8.83 14.15
CA LEU A 543 -4.61 -9.55 15.27
C LEU A 543 -4.73 -8.78 16.59
N ASP A 544 -4.85 -7.46 16.49
CA ASP A 544 -5.00 -6.51 17.60
C ASP A 544 -5.92 -5.37 17.13
N PRO A 545 -6.65 -4.66 18.01
CA PRO A 545 -7.48 -3.51 17.62
C PRO A 545 -6.77 -2.45 16.77
N SER A 546 -5.45 -2.36 16.84
CA SER A 546 -4.62 -1.39 16.11
C SER A 546 -3.91 -1.94 14.87
N LEU A 547 -3.88 -3.27 14.66
CA LEU A 547 -3.12 -3.91 13.59
C LEU A 547 -4.05 -4.66 12.62
N GLN A 548 -4.16 -4.13 11.40
CA GLN A 548 -4.94 -4.71 10.31
C GLN A 548 -4.01 -5.20 9.20
N TYR A 549 -4.35 -6.36 8.62
CA TYR A 549 -3.61 -6.98 7.53
C TYR A 549 -4.56 -7.23 6.35
N ARG A 550 -4.19 -6.75 5.17
CA ARG A 550 -4.98 -6.92 3.93
C ARG A 550 -4.52 -8.09 3.06
N MET A 551 -3.39 -8.71 3.38
CA MET A 551 -2.82 -9.84 2.62
C MET A 551 -2.03 -10.76 3.56
N ALA A 552 -1.97 -12.05 3.21
CA ALA A 552 -1.30 -13.06 4.03
C ALA A 552 0.21 -12.83 4.11
N SER A 553 0.84 -12.44 3.01
CA SER A 553 2.29 -12.14 2.94
C SER A 553 2.74 -10.98 3.83
N SER A 554 1.82 -10.13 4.32
CA SER A 554 2.15 -9.08 5.30
C SER A 554 2.29 -9.61 6.73
N PHE A 555 1.89 -10.85 7.01
CA PHE A 555 2.07 -11.44 8.33
C PHE A 555 3.49 -11.95 8.53
N GLN A 556 3.96 -11.84 9.77
CA GLN A 556 5.25 -12.38 10.18
C GLN A 556 5.21 -13.91 10.21
N LYS A 557 6.37 -14.54 10.00
CA LYS A 557 6.55 -15.99 10.17
C LYS A 557 6.72 -16.30 11.66
N VAL A 558 5.78 -17.06 12.23
CA VAL A 558 5.59 -17.19 13.68
C VAL A 558 5.48 -18.66 14.10
N LEU A 559 6.21 -19.02 15.15
CA LEU A 559 6.04 -20.27 15.89
C LEU A 559 5.84 -19.94 17.37
N ASN A 560 4.58 -19.94 17.80
CA ASN A 560 4.21 -19.67 19.18
C ASN A 560 3.60 -20.92 19.85
N LEU A 561 4.41 -21.54 20.71
CA LEU A 561 4.11 -22.74 21.50
C LEU A 561 4.01 -22.44 23.00
N GLY A 562 4.07 -21.17 23.39
CA GLY A 562 4.15 -20.77 24.79
C GLY A 562 2.92 -21.19 25.63
N SER A 563 3.06 -21.24 26.95
CA SER A 563 2.00 -21.61 27.89
C SER A 563 1.37 -22.98 27.58
N ASN A 564 2.19 -24.02 27.61
CA ASN A 564 1.80 -25.41 27.39
C ASN A 564 2.48 -26.34 28.42
N ASN A 565 2.38 -27.65 28.25
CA ASN A 565 3.06 -28.66 29.08
C ASN A 565 4.14 -29.42 28.28
N PHE A 566 4.77 -28.80 27.28
CA PHE A 566 5.85 -29.43 26.53
C PHE A 566 7.04 -29.74 27.44
N SER A 567 7.64 -30.90 27.26
CA SER A 567 8.80 -31.40 28.02
C SER A 567 9.90 -31.82 27.05
N GLY A 568 11.04 -32.27 27.57
CA GLY A 568 12.18 -32.64 26.73
C GLY A 568 13.10 -31.45 26.48
N VAL A 569 14.08 -31.65 25.61
CA VAL A 569 15.03 -30.62 25.20
C VAL A 569 14.48 -29.81 24.03
N ILE A 570 14.98 -28.58 23.84
CA ILE A 570 14.74 -27.85 22.60
C ILE A 570 15.50 -28.58 21.48
N PRO A 571 14.84 -29.08 20.42
CA PRO A 571 15.52 -29.83 19.37
C PRO A 571 16.58 -28.95 18.68
N PRO A 572 17.83 -29.43 18.50
CA PRO A 572 18.85 -28.68 17.77
C PRO A 572 18.42 -28.35 16.32
N GLU A 573 17.54 -29.15 15.72
CA GLU A 573 16.97 -28.92 14.40
C GLU A 573 16.16 -27.62 14.31
N ILE A 574 15.82 -26.97 15.43
CA ILE A 574 15.17 -25.64 15.45
C ILE A 574 15.93 -24.62 14.60
N GLY A 575 17.26 -24.73 14.50
CA GLY A 575 18.10 -23.87 13.67
C GLY A 575 17.86 -23.99 12.15
N LEU A 576 17.09 -24.99 11.70
CA LEU A 576 16.66 -25.12 10.31
C LEU A 576 15.58 -24.10 9.94
N LEU A 577 14.87 -23.52 10.92
CA LEU A 577 13.76 -22.60 10.69
C LEU A 577 14.22 -21.15 10.39
N LYS A 578 15.11 -20.98 9.42
CA LYS A 578 15.83 -19.71 9.14
C LYS A 578 14.95 -18.51 8.82
N GLU A 579 13.71 -18.75 8.41
CA GLU A 579 12.75 -17.71 8.06
C GLU A 579 11.93 -17.20 9.25
N LEU A 580 12.11 -17.80 10.44
CA LEU A 580 11.30 -17.49 11.61
C LEU A 580 11.61 -16.09 12.14
N LEU A 581 10.57 -15.27 12.33
CA LEU A 581 10.67 -13.94 12.94
C LEU A 581 10.31 -13.95 14.42
N LEU A 582 9.41 -14.85 14.85
CA LEU A 582 9.02 -14.99 16.25
C LEU A 582 9.06 -16.45 16.70
N LEU A 583 9.84 -16.72 17.74
CA LEU A 583 9.88 -17.99 18.45
C LEU A 583 9.47 -17.76 19.90
N ASN A 584 8.34 -18.34 20.31
CA ASN A 584 7.90 -18.33 21.70
C ASN A 584 7.70 -19.76 22.20
N LEU A 585 8.53 -20.16 23.17
CA LEU A 585 8.49 -21.44 23.88
C LEU A 585 8.25 -21.27 25.39
N SER A 586 7.85 -20.07 25.83
CA SER A 586 7.79 -19.74 27.26
C SER A 586 6.70 -20.49 28.00
N PHE A 587 6.78 -20.56 29.33
CA PHE A 587 5.81 -21.25 30.18
C PHE A 587 5.58 -22.71 29.72
N ASN A 588 6.65 -23.50 29.67
CA ASN A 588 6.62 -24.93 29.40
C ASN A 588 7.45 -25.69 30.47
N LYS A 589 7.75 -26.97 30.23
CA LYS A 589 8.58 -27.82 31.09
C LYS A 589 9.85 -28.28 30.34
N LEU A 590 10.35 -27.44 29.43
CA LEU A 590 11.54 -27.73 28.64
C LEU A 590 12.77 -27.71 29.54
N TYR A 591 13.72 -28.60 29.31
CA TYR A 591 14.95 -28.72 30.09
C TYR A 591 16.17 -28.93 29.20
N GLY A 592 17.36 -28.95 29.79
CA GLY A 592 18.62 -29.04 29.06
C GLY A 592 19.07 -27.67 28.56
N ASP A 593 20.13 -27.67 27.75
CA ASP A 593 20.78 -26.44 27.33
C ASP A 593 19.99 -25.72 26.23
N ILE A 594 20.15 -24.39 26.13
CA ILE A 594 19.71 -23.63 24.96
C ILE A 594 20.59 -24.07 23.78
N PRO A 595 20.04 -24.71 22.74
CA PRO A 595 20.86 -25.27 21.68
C PRO A 595 21.54 -24.17 20.89
N GLN A 596 22.83 -24.37 20.61
CA GLN A 596 23.67 -23.45 19.84
C GLN A 596 23.07 -23.11 18.45
N SER A 597 22.29 -24.03 17.89
CA SER A 597 21.62 -23.86 16.60
C SER A 597 20.54 -22.78 16.60
N ILE A 598 20.00 -22.32 17.74
CA ILE A 598 19.12 -21.13 17.76
C ILE A 598 19.84 -19.91 17.19
N CYS A 599 21.17 -19.85 17.31
CA CYS A 599 21.98 -18.76 16.76
C CYS A 599 22.01 -18.73 15.21
N SER A 600 21.47 -19.75 14.52
CA SER A 600 21.34 -19.73 13.05
C SER A 600 20.03 -19.09 12.55
N LEU A 601 19.15 -18.67 13.45
CA LEU A 601 17.88 -18.01 13.13
C LEU A 601 18.08 -16.51 12.91
N THR A 602 18.85 -16.12 11.89
CA THR A 602 19.33 -14.75 11.71
C THR A 602 18.23 -13.69 11.61
N ASN A 603 17.06 -14.05 11.05
CA ASN A 603 15.90 -13.17 10.90
C ASN A 603 15.08 -12.96 12.19
N LEU A 604 15.41 -13.65 13.29
CA LEU A 604 14.57 -13.69 14.48
C LEU A 604 14.48 -12.32 15.17
N LEU A 605 13.26 -11.80 15.33
CA LEU A 605 12.94 -10.55 16.03
C LEU A 605 12.62 -10.77 17.50
N VAL A 606 11.98 -11.89 17.81
CA VAL A 606 11.46 -12.21 19.15
C VAL A 606 11.85 -13.63 19.53
N LEU A 607 12.54 -13.77 20.66
CA LEU A 607 12.88 -15.05 21.28
C LEU A 607 12.44 -15.05 22.75
N ASP A 608 11.41 -15.81 23.07
CA ASP A 608 10.92 -15.97 24.44
C ASP A 608 11.02 -17.44 24.88
N LEU A 609 11.93 -17.70 25.80
CA LEU A 609 12.21 -19.00 26.43
C LEU A 609 11.91 -18.98 27.93
N SER A 610 11.29 -17.91 28.43
CA SER A 610 11.07 -17.70 29.85
C SER A 610 10.21 -18.79 30.50
N ARG A 611 10.39 -19.01 31.80
CA ARG A 611 9.60 -19.95 32.62
C ARG A 611 9.62 -21.37 32.06
N ASN A 612 10.82 -21.92 31.98
CA ASN A 612 11.11 -23.32 31.69
C ASN A 612 12.09 -23.86 32.76
N HIS A 613 12.67 -25.03 32.52
CA HIS A 613 13.72 -25.66 33.33
C HIS A 613 15.05 -25.73 32.56
N LEU A 614 15.34 -24.72 31.72
CA LEU A 614 16.54 -24.69 30.89
C LEU A 614 17.80 -24.51 31.75
N THR A 615 18.83 -25.27 31.43
CA THR A 615 20.12 -25.30 32.14
C THR A 615 21.26 -24.81 31.24
N GLY A 616 22.49 -24.85 31.75
CA GLY A 616 23.67 -24.45 30.99
C GLY A 616 23.80 -22.94 30.84
N THR A 617 24.60 -22.51 29.87
CA THR A 617 24.92 -21.10 29.63
C THR A 617 24.03 -20.50 28.54
N ILE A 618 23.81 -19.19 28.58
CA ILE A 618 23.27 -18.44 27.43
C ILE A 618 24.34 -18.48 26.32
N PRO A 619 24.05 -19.02 25.13
CA PRO A 619 25.05 -19.10 24.07
C PRO A 619 25.54 -17.72 23.63
N ASP A 620 26.87 -17.49 23.70
CA ASP A 620 27.47 -16.20 23.31
C ASP A 620 27.18 -15.80 21.86
N ALA A 621 26.99 -16.80 20.98
CA ALA A 621 26.67 -16.57 19.58
C ALA A 621 25.25 -16.02 19.35
N LEU A 622 24.39 -15.92 20.38
CA LEU A 622 23.13 -15.19 20.26
C LEU A 622 23.34 -13.70 19.97
N ASN A 623 24.53 -13.16 20.27
CA ASN A 623 24.91 -11.80 19.83
C ASN A 623 24.87 -11.62 18.30
N ASN A 624 24.93 -12.71 17.53
CA ASN A 624 24.89 -12.68 16.07
C ASN A 624 23.46 -12.55 15.51
N LEU A 625 22.42 -12.60 16.36
CA LEU A 625 21.02 -12.41 15.95
C LEU A 625 20.68 -10.91 15.87
N HIS A 626 21.18 -10.22 14.86
CA HIS A 626 21.17 -8.75 14.81
C HIS A 626 19.78 -8.10 14.76
N PHE A 627 18.74 -8.83 14.37
CA PHE A 627 17.35 -8.35 14.36
C PHE A 627 16.61 -8.62 15.67
N LEU A 628 17.21 -9.33 16.62
CA LEU A 628 16.57 -9.69 17.88
C LEU A 628 16.30 -8.43 18.71
N SER A 629 15.04 -8.05 18.76
CA SER A 629 14.55 -6.85 19.46
C SER A 629 13.88 -7.18 20.79
N THR A 630 13.38 -8.40 20.94
CA THR A 630 12.77 -8.90 22.17
C THR A 630 13.40 -10.23 22.57
N PHE A 631 13.90 -10.32 23.79
CA PHE A 631 14.53 -11.51 24.35
C PHE A 631 14.10 -11.70 25.79
N ASP A 632 13.71 -12.92 26.16
CA ASP A 632 13.38 -13.28 27.54
C ASP A 632 13.77 -14.74 27.84
N VAL A 633 14.61 -14.93 28.85
CA VAL A 633 15.03 -16.22 29.41
C VAL A 633 14.78 -16.30 30.92
N SER A 634 13.97 -15.39 31.45
CA SER A 634 13.69 -15.29 32.88
C SER A 634 13.05 -16.57 33.43
N PHE A 635 13.25 -16.85 34.71
CA PHE A 635 12.72 -17.98 35.45
C PHE A 635 13.11 -19.33 34.82
N ASN A 636 14.41 -19.54 34.63
CA ASN A 636 15.03 -20.81 34.25
C ASN A 636 16.13 -21.18 35.28
N ASP A 637 16.91 -22.23 34.99
CA ASP A 637 18.04 -22.70 35.79
C ASP A 637 19.40 -22.40 35.13
N LEU A 638 19.48 -21.30 34.37
CA LEU A 638 20.67 -20.91 33.60
C LEU A 638 21.81 -20.40 34.49
N GLU A 639 23.05 -20.62 34.04
CA GLU A 639 24.27 -20.23 34.75
C GLU A 639 25.30 -19.56 33.83
N GLY A 640 26.29 -18.90 34.43
CA GLY A 640 27.38 -18.26 33.70
C GLY A 640 27.14 -16.79 33.38
N GLN A 641 28.00 -16.24 32.52
CA GLN A 641 27.98 -14.81 32.19
C GLN A 641 26.90 -14.49 31.16
N VAL A 642 26.14 -13.41 31.38
CA VAL A 642 25.23 -12.88 30.36
C VAL A 642 26.04 -12.17 29.28
N PRO A 643 25.78 -12.41 27.99
CA PRO A 643 26.43 -11.67 26.90
C PRO A 643 26.25 -10.15 27.06
N THR A 644 27.31 -9.36 26.90
CA THR A 644 27.29 -7.91 27.20
C THR A 644 27.43 -7.00 25.97
N SER A 645 27.51 -7.57 24.78
CA SER A 645 27.70 -6.85 23.51
C SER A 645 26.48 -6.95 22.60
N GLY A 646 26.38 -6.08 21.60
CA GLY A 646 25.26 -6.07 20.65
C GLY A 646 23.91 -5.74 21.31
N GLN A 647 22.83 -6.33 20.80
CA GLN A 647 21.46 -6.10 21.31
C GLN A 647 21.26 -6.53 22.78
N PHE A 648 22.07 -7.43 23.34
CA PHE A 648 21.93 -7.90 24.73
C PHE A 648 22.11 -6.80 25.77
N SER A 649 22.83 -5.73 25.40
CA SER A 649 22.98 -4.53 26.23
C SER A 649 21.71 -3.68 26.33
N THR A 650 20.74 -3.90 25.43
CA THR A 650 19.48 -3.14 25.34
C THR A 650 18.30 -3.84 26.03
N PHE A 651 18.40 -5.14 26.30
CA PHE A 651 17.33 -5.90 26.95
C PHE A 651 17.21 -5.53 28.43
N ALA A 652 15.97 -5.48 28.91
CA ALA A 652 15.69 -5.14 30.30
C ALA A 652 16.24 -6.21 31.25
N ASN A 653 16.67 -5.80 32.45
CA ASN A 653 17.15 -6.74 33.48
C ASN A 653 16.12 -7.84 33.80
N SER A 654 14.82 -7.52 33.67
CA SER A 654 13.72 -8.48 33.86
C SER A 654 13.78 -9.68 32.92
N SER A 655 14.38 -9.55 31.74
CA SER A 655 14.56 -10.65 30.77
C SER A 655 15.44 -11.80 31.28
N TYR A 656 16.14 -11.61 32.40
CA TYR A 656 17.09 -12.56 32.97
C TYR A 656 16.70 -12.99 34.40
N ASP A 657 15.67 -12.37 34.99
CA ASP A 657 15.27 -12.59 36.38
C ASP A 657 15.01 -14.07 36.68
N GLY A 658 15.14 -14.48 37.94
CA GLY A 658 14.83 -15.86 38.33
C GLY A 658 15.88 -16.91 37.92
N ASN A 659 17.02 -16.52 37.34
CA ASN A 659 18.18 -17.37 37.11
C ASN A 659 19.31 -17.04 38.11
N PRO A 660 19.37 -17.68 39.29
CA PRO A 660 20.23 -17.27 40.40
C PRO A 660 21.73 -17.50 40.17
N LYS A 661 22.11 -18.21 39.11
CA LYS A 661 23.51 -18.48 38.76
C LYS A 661 24.03 -17.64 37.59
N LEU A 662 23.17 -16.82 36.97
CA LEU A 662 23.62 -15.86 35.97
C LEU A 662 24.35 -14.69 36.64
N CYS A 663 25.39 -14.19 35.98
CA CYS A 663 26.15 -13.04 36.42
C CYS A 663 26.44 -12.09 35.26
N GLY A 664 26.62 -10.81 35.54
CA GLY A 664 26.90 -9.81 34.51
C GLY A 664 26.72 -8.38 35.00
N PRO A 665 27.11 -7.38 34.21
CA PRO A 665 26.95 -5.97 34.57
C PRO A 665 25.48 -5.52 34.66
N MET A 666 24.58 -6.23 33.98
CA MET A 666 23.13 -5.95 33.98
C MET A 666 22.40 -6.62 35.16
N LEU A 667 23.09 -7.46 35.95
CA LEU A 667 22.51 -8.22 37.05
C LEU A 667 23.07 -7.75 38.40
N SER A 668 22.35 -8.07 39.47
CA SER A 668 22.79 -7.81 40.85
C SER A 668 24.02 -8.64 41.26
N GLN A 669 24.30 -9.72 40.52
CA GLN A 669 25.40 -10.65 40.77
C GLN A 669 26.52 -10.42 39.73
N HIS A 670 27.68 -9.95 40.19
CA HIS A 670 28.84 -9.71 39.34
C HIS A 670 29.75 -10.94 39.30
N CYS A 671 30.21 -11.31 38.09
CA CYS A 671 31.05 -12.50 37.90
C CYS A 671 32.39 -12.34 38.64
N SER A 672 32.70 -13.24 39.56
CA SER A 672 33.96 -13.25 40.32
C SER A 672 34.93 -14.26 39.71
N SER A 673 36.11 -13.83 39.30
CA SER A 673 37.18 -14.69 38.78
C SER A 673 38.19 -15.04 39.88
N GLY A 674 38.17 -16.29 40.39
CA GLY A 674 39.23 -16.86 41.22
C GLY A 674 38.74 -17.85 42.31
N PRO A 675 39.55 -18.86 42.70
CA PRO A 675 39.08 -20.11 43.29
C PRO A 675 38.64 -19.99 44.75
N GLU A 676 37.79 -20.94 45.14
CA GLU A 676 37.20 -21.14 46.46
C GLU A 676 38.12 -20.81 47.64
N LYS A 677 37.58 -20.08 48.61
CA LYS A 677 37.97 -20.18 50.02
C LYS A 677 36.75 -20.55 50.87
N PRO A 678 36.94 -21.40 51.91
CA PRO A 678 35.85 -22.03 52.65
C PRO A 678 35.10 -21.04 53.55
N PRO A 679 33.89 -21.41 54.03
CA PRO A 679 32.92 -20.44 54.51
C PRO A 679 33.26 -19.95 55.91
N LEU A 680 33.25 -18.62 56.09
CA LEU A 680 33.19 -18.02 57.42
C LEU A 680 31.73 -17.64 57.74
N ALA A 681 31.12 -18.44 58.59
CA ALA A 681 29.86 -18.12 59.23
C ALA A 681 29.99 -16.83 60.07
N SER A 682 29.04 -15.91 59.98
CA SER A 682 27.91 -15.88 60.95
C SER A 682 27.18 -14.53 60.99
N LYS A 683 25.86 -14.66 61.24
CA LYS A 683 24.93 -13.74 61.95
C LYS A 683 24.57 -12.45 61.19
N LYS A 684 23.29 -12.14 60.92
CA LYS A 684 22.11 -12.29 61.78
C LYS A 684 20.82 -12.24 60.94
N GLN A 685 19.91 -13.19 61.16
CA GLN A 685 18.48 -12.99 60.95
C GLN A 685 17.98 -11.87 61.87
N LEU A 686 17.30 -10.85 61.33
CA LEU A 686 16.15 -10.22 61.98
C LEU A 686 15.34 -9.41 60.96
N GLY A 687 14.05 -9.72 60.78
CA GLY A 687 13.08 -8.73 60.27
C GLY A 687 12.17 -9.08 59.08
N LYS A 688 12.06 -10.33 58.60
CA LYS A 688 10.99 -10.70 57.63
C LYS A 688 9.66 -10.91 58.38
N LYS A 689 8.84 -9.85 58.50
CA LYS A 689 7.37 -9.96 58.65
C LYS A 689 6.60 -8.63 58.58
N ALA A 690 7.25 -7.46 58.55
CA ALA A 690 6.55 -6.17 58.49
C ALA A 690 6.35 -5.62 57.06
N THR A 691 7.17 -6.01 56.08
CA THR A 691 7.11 -5.46 54.71
C THR A 691 6.10 -6.14 53.80
N PHE A 692 5.71 -7.40 54.07
CA PHE A 692 4.69 -8.10 53.29
C PHE A 692 3.26 -7.60 53.58
N ALA A 693 3.00 -7.02 54.74
CA ALA A 693 1.66 -6.55 55.14
C ALA A 693 1.31 -5.14 54.60
N LEU A 694 2.31 -4.29 54.32
CA LEU A 694 2.09 -2.96 53.75
C LEU A 694 1.88 -2.98 52.23
N ALA A 695 2.50 -3.91 51.50
CA ALA A 695 2.31 -4.04 50.05
C ALA A 695 0.93 -4.64 49.69
N PHE A 696 0.39 -5.52 50.54
CA PHE A 696 -0.91 -6.16 50.33
C PHE A 696 -2.12 -5.23 50.55
N SER A 697 -1.97 -4.19 51.38
CA SER A 697 -3.07 -3.27 51.73
C SER A 697 -3.26 -2.14 50.71
N VAL A 698 -2.16 -1.69 50.07
CA VAL A 698 -2.22 -0.65 49.03
C VAL A 698 -2.83 -1.16 47.73
N PHE A 699 -2.54 -2.41 47.35
CA PHE A 699 -3.01 -3.01 46.09
C PHE A 699 -4.53 -3.25 46.05
N PHE A 700 -5.13 -3.70 47.15
CA PHE A 700 -6.58 -3.92 47.23
C PHE A 700 -7.38 -2.65 47.53
N GLY A 701 -6.79 -1.67 48.20
CA GLY A 701 -7.39 -0.35 48.41
C GLY A 701 -7.62 0.42 47.11
N SER A 702 -6.65 0.36 46.18
CA SER A 702 -6.78 1.01 44.86
C SER A 702 -7.85 0.38 43.96
N ILE A 703 -8.06 -0.93 44.07
CA ILE A 703 -9.07 -1.66 43.26
C ILE A 703 -10.49 -1.33 43.74
N ALA A 704 -10.71 -1.20 45.05
CA ALA A 704 -12.00 -0.83 45.61
C ALA A 704 -12.44 0.60 45.24
N ILE A 705 -11.48 1.54 45.18
CA ILE A 705 -11.73 2.94 44.81
C ILE A 705 -12.08 3.06 43.31
N LEU A 706 -11.41 2.30 42.45
CA LEU A 706 -11.71 2.20 41.02
C LEU A 706 -13.12 1.62 40.76
N PHE A 707 -13.53 0.63 41.56
CA PHE A 707 -14.86 0.02 41.45
C PHE A 707 -15.99 0.96 41.91
N LEU A 708 -15.72 1.81 42.92
CA LEU A 708 -16.66 2.82 43.41
C LEU A 708 -16.83 3.97 42.39
N LEU A 709 -15.75 4.41 41.74
CA LEU A 709 -15.80 5.42 40.67
C LEU A 709 -16.54 4.92 39.42
N ALA A 710 -16.35 3.65 39.05
CA ALA A 710 -17.07 3.04 37.93
C ALA A 710 -18.59 2.94 38.18
N ARG A 711 -19.01 2.62 39.42
CA ARG A 711 -20.44 2.61 39.78
C ARG A 711 -21.07 4.00 39.80
N LEU A 712 -20.31 5.03 40.14
CA LEU A 712 -20.80 6.41 40.19
C LEU A 712 -21.05 6.99 38.78
N LEU A 713 -20.27 6.55 37.78
CA LEU A 713 -20.45 6.92 36.37
C LEU A 713 -21.66 6.23 35.72
N VAL A 714 -22.07 5.05 36.19
CA VAL A 714 -23.25 4.32 35.70
C VAL A 714 -24.56 4.94 36.19
N LEU A 715 -24.55 5.64 37.33
CA LEU A 715 -25.74 6.27 37.91
C LEU A 715 -26.12 7.62 37.26
N PHE A 716 -25.27 8.20 36.42
CA PHE A 716 -25.49 9.52 35.81
C PHE A 716 -25.97 9.51 34.34
N LYS A 717 -26.20 8.35 33.72
CA LYS A 717 -26.84 8.25 32.39
C LYS A 717 -28.19 7.55 32.48
N GLY A 718 -29.18 8.26 32.98
CA GLY A 718 -30.59 7.84 32.93
C GLY A 718 -31.52 9.06 32.96
N THR A 719 -32.58 9.02 32.14
CA THR A 719 -33.62 10.04 31.81
C THR A 719 -33.20 10.93 30.61
N SER A 720 -33.97 11.09 29.51
CA SER A 720 -35.43 11.26 29.31
C SER A 720 -35.77 11.01 27.80
N PHE A 721 -36.71 10.12 27.42
CA PHE A 721 -38.15 10.33 27.07
C PHE A 721 -38.41 10.95 25.66
N MET A 722 -38.75 10.17 24.61
CA MET A 722 -40.08 9.75 24.08
C MET A 722 -40.95 10.84 23.38
N THR A 723 -41.27 10.62 22.09
CA THR A 723 -42.56 10.78 21.31
C THR A 723 -42.22 10.93 19.80
N LYS A 724 -42.57 10.07 18.83
CA LYS A 724 -43.80 9.37 18.35
C LYS A 724 -44.76 10.29 17.56
N ASN A 725 -44.77 10.26 16.21
CA ASN A 725 -45.80 9.61 15.36
C ASN A 725 -45.90 10.12 13.89
N ARG A 726 -46.03 9.12 12.98
CA ARG A 726 -46.97 8.97 11.83
C ARG A 726 -46.97 9.98 10.67
N SER A 727 -46.54 9.56 9.46
CA SER A 727 -47.28 8.87 8.36
C SER A 727 -48.07 9.84 7.48
N THR A 728 -47.93 9.91 6.15
CA THR A 728 -48.43 8.97 5.12
C THR A 728 -47.96 9.46 3.72
N ASN A 729 -47.28 8.67 2.89
CA ASN A 729 -47.77 7.79 1.79
C ASN A 729 -48.52 8.44 0.61
N HIS A 730 -47.89 8.44 -0.58
CA HIS A 730 -48.33 7.95 -1.92
C HIS A 730 -47.43 8.57 -3.01
N SER A 731 -46.55 7.84 -3.74
CA SER A 731 -46.77 7.03 -4.98
C SER A 731 -47.29 7.91 -6.15
N ASP A 732 -46.69 8.00 -7.36
CA ASP A 732 -46.34 6.97 -8.35
C ASP A 732 -45.44 7.58 -9.48
N ILE A 733 -44.39 6.93 -10.00
CA ILE A 733 -44.23 6.02 -11.19
C ILE A 733 -43.77 6.75 -12.49
N GLU A 734 -42.89 6.05 -13.23
CA GLU A 734 -42.36 6.20 -14.62
C GLU A 734 -40.94 6.78 -14.78
N THR A 735 -39.88 5.95 -14.96
CA THR A 735 -39.36 5.30 -16.20
C THR A 735 -38.98 6.30 -17.30
N THR A 736 -37.71 6.53 -17.67
CA THR A 736 -36.91 5.65 -18.56
C THR A 736 -35.45 6.17 -18.77
N SER A 737 -34.61 5.25 -19.23
CA SER A 737 -33.17 5.25 -19.57
C SER A 737 -32.66 6.28 -20.59
N PHE A 738 -31.34 6.59 -20.58
CA PHE A 738 -30.35 6.18 -21.63
C PHE A 738 -28.95 6.87 -21.53
N ASN A 739 -27.91 6.02 -21.56
CA ASN A 739 -26.58 6.08 -22.21
C ASN A 739 -25.58 7.26 -22.12
N SER A 740 -24.49 6.97 -21.37
CA SER A 740 -23.04 7.05 -21.67
C SER A 740 -22.46 7.88 -22.83
N ILE A 741 -21.37 8.62 -22.55
CA ILE A 741 -20.17 8.77 -23.40
C ILE A 741 -18.90 8.80 -22.50
N SER A 742 -17.85 8.10 -22.90
CA SER A 742 -16.61 7.74 -22.18
C SER A 742 -15.37 8.50 -22.67
N ASP A 743 -14.45 8.88 -21.77
CA ASP A 743 -13.12 9.44 -22.06
C ASP A 743 -11.99 8.40 -21.87
N HIS A 744 -11.03 8.36 -22.80
CA HIS A 744 -9.80 7.56 -22.74
C HIS A 744 -8.58 8.51 -22.83
N SER A 745 -7.62 8.44 -21.89
CA SER A 745 -6.37 9.23 -21.99
C SER A 745 -5.12 8.32 -22.04
N LEU A 746 -4.34 8.46 -23.12
CA LEU A 746 -3.02 7.87 -23.26
C LEU A 746 -2.01 9.00 -23.43
N VAL A 747 -0.93 8.91 -22.68
CA VAL A 747 0.10 9.92 -22.62
C VAL A 747 1.43 9.26 -22.99
N VAL A 748 2.01 9.70 -24.08
CA VAL A 748 3.33 9.27 -24.54
C VAL A 748 4.32 10.40 -24.22
N MET A 749 5.55 10.07 -23.83
CA MET A 749 6.67 10.98 -23.58
C MET A 749 7.54 11.11 -24.83
N PRO A 750 8.20 12.25 -25.01
CA PRO A 750 8.83 12.59 -26.26
C PRO A 750 10.16 11.86 -26.44
N ARG A 751 10.47 11.46 -27.68
CA ARG A 751 11.83 11.06 -28.09
C ARG A 751 12.65 12.29 -28.45
N SER A 752 13.97 12.25 -28.33
CA SER A 752 14.82 13.27 -28.96
C SER A 752 14.57 13.30 -30.48
N MET A 753 14.25 14.49 -31.01
CA MET A 753 14.41 14.96 -32.40
C MET A 753 14.24 13.93 -33.52
N GLY A 754 13.02 13.77 -34.06
CA GLY A 754 12.89 13.51 -35.50
C GLY A 754 11.82 12.55 -36.03
N GLU A 755 11.17 11.70 -35.24
CA GLU A 755 10.18 10.75 -35.79
C GLU A 755 8.87 10.69 -34.97
N GLU A 756 7.78 11.13 -35.61
CA GLU A 756 6.40 11.08 -35.13
C GLU A 756 5.83 9.65 -35.24
N ASN A 757 5.88 8.85 -34.16
CA ASN A 757 5.00 7.68 -34.03
C ASN A 757 4.13 7.86 -32.78
N ARG A 758 2.92 8.43 -32.95
CA ARG A 758 1.92 8.57 -31.88
C ARG A 758 1.35 7.19 -31.55
N LEU A 759 1.86 6.56 -30.49
CA LEU A 759 1.30 5.33 -29.94
C LEU A 759 -0.13 5.58 -29.43
N THR A 760 -1.11 4.76 -29.83
CA THR A 760 -2.48 4.78 -29.26
C THR A 760 -2.70 3.61 -28.29
N PHE A 761 -3.73 3.67 -27.45
CA PHE A 761 -4.04 2.56 -26.54
C PHE A 761 -4.46 1.31 -27.34
N THR A 762 -5.07 1.51 -28.50
CA THR A 762 -5.38 0.44 -29.45
C THR A 762 -4.10 -0.21 -29.99
N ASP A 763 -3.04 0.56 -30.23
CA ASP A 763 -1.74 0.03 -30.66
C ASP A 763 -1.08 -0.77 -29.54
N ILE A 764 -1.13 -0.31 -28.29
CA ILE A 764 -0.63 -1.06 -27.12
C ILE A 764 -1.41 -2.37 -26.95
N THR A 765 -2.74 -2.31 -27.05
CA THR A 765 -3.59 -3.50 -26.95
C THR A 765 -3.27 -4.47 -28.08
N LYS A 766 -3.00 -4.00 -29.29
CA LYS A 766 -2.63 -4.86 -30.42
C LYS A 766 -1.20 -5.44 -30.27
N ALA A 767 -0.23 -4.61 -29.87
CA ALA A 767 1.17 -4.96 -29.72
C ALA A 767 1.43 -5.94 -28.55
N THR A 768 0.53 -5.97 -27.56
CA THR A 768 0.53 -6.93 -26.44
C THR A 768 -0.37 -8.14 -26.69
N ASN A 769 -0.99 -8.26 -27.86
CA ASN A 769 -2.03 -9.25 -28.18
C ASN A 769 -3.15 -9.30 -27.14
N ASN A 770 -3.71 -8.14 -26.81
CA ASN A 770 -4.73 -7.91 -25.78
C ASN A 770 -4.26 -8.34 -24.38
N PHE A 771 -3.01 -8.00 -24.04
CA PHE A 771 -2.36 -8.38 -22.77
C PHE A 771 -2.34 -9.91 -22.55
N ASP A 772 -1.94 -10.67 -23.57
CA ASP A 772 -1.82 -12.13 -23.48
C ASP A 772 -0.72 -12.54 -22.48
N ASN A 773 -0.94 -13.64 -21.76
CA ASN A 773 0.00 -14.19 -20.78
C ASN A 773 1.35 -14.58 -21.41
N GLN A 774 1.40 -14.90 -22.70
CA GLN A 774 2.66 -15.24 -23.40
C GLN A 774 3.63 -14.05 -23.53
N ASN A 775 3.13 -12.82 -23.37
CA ASN A 775 3.92 -11.60 -23.47
C ASN A 775 4.41 -11.09 -22.11
N ILE A 776 4.14 -11.79 -21.00
CA ILE A 776 4.60 -11.39 -19.67
C ILE A 776 6.12 -11.58 -19.59
N ILE A 777 6.82 -10.50 -19.28
CA ILE A 777 8.29 -10.46 -19.08
C ILE A 777 8.68 -10.12 -17.65
N GLY A 778 7.72 -9.78 -16.79
CA GLY A 778 7.95 -9.54 -15.37
C GLY A 778 6.65 -9.55 -14.57
N CYS A 779 6.70 -10.14 -13.37
CA CYS A 779 5.63 -10.11 -12.38
C CYS A 779 6.17 -9.43 -11.11
N GLY A 780 5.60 -8.29 -10.72
CA GLY A 780 5.95 -7.59 -9.48
C GLY A 780 4.77 -7.50 -8.52
N GLY A 781 5.01 -7.06 -7.27
CA GLY A 781 3.98 -6.94 -6.23
C GLY A 781 2.83 -5.97 -6.55
N TYR A 782 2.99 -5.14 -7.58
CA TYR A 782 2.13 -4.01 -7.92
C TYR A 782 1.54 -4.08 -9.33
N GLY A 783 1.90 -5.12 -10.11
CA GLY A 783 1.45 -5.23 -11.50
C GLY A 783 2.21 -6.26 -12.34
N LEU A 784 1.75 -6.41 -13.59
CA LEU A 784 2.35 -7.30 -14.60
C LEU A 784 3.02 -6.46 -15.69
N VAL A 785 4.23 -6.85 -16.11
CA VAL A 785 4.98 -6.21 -17.20
C VAL A 785 4.89 -7.07 -18.46
N TYR A 786 4.37 -6.47 -19.52
CA TYR A 786 4.19 -7.13 -20.82
C TYR A 786 5.19 -6.58 -21.83
N LYS A 787 5.81 -7.45 -22.61
CA LYS A 787 6.52 -7.06 -23.83
C LYS A 787 5.50 -6.65 -24.88
N ALA A 788 5.69 -5.49 -25.47
CA ALA A 788 4.94 -5.01 -26.62
C ALA A 788 5.90 -4.86 -27.81
N GLU A 789 5.56 -5.47 -28.94
CA GLU A 789 6.30 -5.29 -30.19
C GLU A 789 5.47 -4.45 -31.15
N LEU A 790 6.00 -3.27 -31.50
CA LEU A 790 5.34 -2.33 -32.37
C LEU A 790 5.47 -2.75 -33.85
N PRO A 791 4.61 -2.25 -34.74
CA PRO A 791 4.67 -2.58 -36.16
C PRO A 791 5.99 -2.22 -36.86
N ASP A 792 6.76 -1.28 -36.29
CA ASP A 792 8.08 -0.87 -36.78
C ASP A 792 9.23 -1.75 -36.25
N GLY A 793 8.93 -2.78 -35.45
CA GLY A 793 9.91 -3.68 -34.82
C GLY A 793 10.48 -3.19 -33.50
N SER A 794 10.11 -1.98 -33.03
CA SER A 794 10.50 -1.46 -31.72
C SER A 794 9.87 -2.28 -30.60
N LYS A 795 10.62 -2.53 -29.53
CA LYS A 795 10.14 -3.26 -28.34
C LYS A 795 9.95 -2.30 -27.17
N LEU A 796 8.84 -2.45 -26.47
CA LEU A 796 8.49 -1.71 -25.25
C LEU A 796 8.12 -2.66 -24.12
N ALA A 797 8.24 -2.17 -22.88
CA ALA A 797 7.76 -2.86 -21.69
C ALA A 797 6.55 -2.11 -21.11
N ILE A 798 5.41 -2.78 -20.98
CA ILE A 798 4.14 -2.19 -20.52
C ILE A 798 3.79 -2.76 -19.14
N LYS A 799 3.97 -1.97 -18.08
CA LYS A 799 3.60 -2.34 -16.71
C LYS A 799 2.14 -1.95 -16.45
N LYS A 800 1.28 -2.95 -16.27
CA LYS A 800 -0.13 -2.78 -15.89
C LYS A 800 -0.27 -2.93 -14.38
N LEU A 801 -0.74 -1.89 -13.70
CA LEU A 801 -0.88 -1.88 -12.23
C LEU A 801 -2.23 -2.45 -11.78
N ASN A 802 -2.23 -3.21 -10.68
CA ASN A 802 -3.41 -3.88 -10.10
C ASN A 802 -3.51 -3.61 -8.58
N GLY A 803 -4.71 -3.31 -8.02
CA GLY A 803 -4.89 -2.99 -6.58
C GLY A 803 -6.15 -2.17 -6.20
N GLU A 804 -6.27 -1.71 -4.94
CA GLU A 804 -7.30 -0.74 -4.51
C GLU A 804 -7.01 0.66 -5.10
N MET A 805 -8.05 1.45 -5.42
CA MET A 805 -7.90 2.73 -6.15
C MET A 805 -6.88 3.68 -5.50
N CYS A 806 -6.78 3.74 -4.17
CA CYS A 806 -5.81 4.62 -3.50
C CYS A 806 -4.36 4.07 -3.51
N LEU A 807 -4.16 2.75 -3.55
CA LEU A 807 -2.83 2.13 -3.59
C LEU A 807 -2.27 2.15 -5.02
N ILE A 808 -3.10 1.80 -6.02
CA ILE A 808 -2.78 1.96 -7.43
C ILE A 808 -2.35 3.40 -7.69
N GLU A 809 -3.13 4.38 -7.21
CA GLU A 809 -2.78 5.79 -7.41
C GLU A 809 -1.47 6.15 -6.72
N ARG A 810 -1.18 5.68 -5.49
CA ARG A 810 0.07 6.02 -4.79
C ARG A 810 1.32 5.50 -5.51
N GLU A 811 1.29 4.28 -6.02
CA GLU A 811 2.44 3.67 -6.72
C GLU A 811 2.59 4.22 -8.13
N PHE A 812 1.48 4.31 -8.84
CA PHE A 812 1.41 4.96 -10.14
C PHE A 812 1.97 6.39 -10.05
N THR A 813 1.55 7.13 -9.03
CA THR A 813 2.06 8.48 -8.73
C THR A 813 3.53 8.47 -8.39
N ALA A 814 3.99 7.62 -7.46
CA ALA A 814 5.38 7.65 -7.02
C ALA A 814 6.36 7.32 -8.15
N GLU A 815 6.01 6.32 -8.97
CA GLU A 815 6.83 5.88 -10.11
C GLU A 815 6.87 6.94 -11.20
N VAL A 816 5.73 7.54 -11.48
CA VAL A 816 5.63 8.62 -12.45
C VAL A 816 6.30 9.88 -11.92
N GLU A 817 6.00 10.36 -10.72
CA GLU A 817 6.65 11.52 -10.11
C GLU A 817 8.17 11.35 -10.09
N ALA A 818 8.71 10.21 -9.66
CA ALA A 818 10.16 10.02 -9.57
C ALA A 818 10.86 9.88 -10.93
N LEU A 819 10.30 9.14 -11.90
CA LEU A 819 10.94 8.93 -13.21
C LEU A 819 10.70 10.06 -14.20
N SER A 820 9.60 10.79 -14.00
CA SER A 820 9.40 12.06 -14.65
C SER A 820 10.58 12.98 -14.20
N MET A 821 10.77 13.21 -12.90
CA MET A 821 11.85 14.04 -12.33
C MET A 821 13.26 13.67 -12.81
N ALA A 822 13.47 12.37 -13.00
CA ALA A 822 14.80 11.82 -13.10
C ALA A 822 15.10 11.23 -14.50
N GLN A 823 15.66 12.06 -15.38
CA GLN A 823 16.25 11.61 -16.64
C GLN A 823 17.77 11.54 -16.53
N HIS A 824 18.30 10.33 -16.51
CA HIS A 824 19.73 10.07 -16.49
C HIS A 824 20.05 8.85 -17.35
N GLU A 825 21.24 8.80 -17.90
CA GLU A 825 21.66 7.74 -18.83
C GLU A 825 21.76 6.35 -18.20
N ASN A 826 21.56 6.26 -16.89
CA ASN A 826 21.52 5.06 -16.07
C ASN A 826 20.23 4.92 -15.25
N LEU A 827 19.12 5.52 -15.70
CA LEU A 827 17.78 5.32 -15.16
C LEU A 827 16.85 4.81 -16.27
N VAL A 828 16.00 3.82 -15.97
CA VAL A 828 15.09 3.26 -16.99
C VAL A 828 14.13 4.35 -17.46
N GLN A 829 14.13 4.58 -18.77
CA GLN A 829 13.31 5.62 -19.37
C GLN A 829 11.82 5.23 -19.37
N LEU A 830 11.01 6.08 -18.76
CA LEU A 830 9.55 6.04 -18.89
C LEU A 830 9.15 6.73 -20.21
N TRP A 831 8.54 5.96 -21.11
CA TRP A 831 8.02 6.40 -22.41
C TRP A 831 6.62 6.98 -22.32
N GLY A 832 5.93 6.86 -21.19
CA GLY A 832 4.55 7.29 -21.08
C GLY A 832 3.73 6.41 -20.16
N TYR A 833 2.45 6.72 -20.11
CA TYR A 833 1.49 6.02 -19.29
C TYR A 833 0.09 6.13 -19.90
N CYS A 834 -0.78 5.19 -19.56
CA CYS A 834 -2.18 5.23 -19.96
C CYS A 834 -3.10 5.16 -18.75
N ILE A 835 -4.16 5.96 -18.78
CA ILE A 835 -5.24 5.92 -17.82
C ILE A 835 -6.50 5.48 -18.56
N GLN A 836 -7.00 4.28 -18.23
CA GLN A 836 -8.25 3.76 -18.78
C GLN A 836 -9.20 3.36 -17.65
N GLY A 837 -10.14 4.23 -17.33
CA GLY A 837 -11.04 4.04 -16.19
C GLY A 837 -10.26 3.86 -14.89
N LYS A 838 -10.40 2.68 -14.26
CA LYS A 838 -9.68 2.31 -13.03
C LYS A 838 -8.29 1.69 -13.27
N SER A 839 -7.90 1.45 -14.52
CA SER A 839 -6.61 0.85 -14.86
C SER A 839 -5.53 1.90 -15.06
N ARG A 840 -4.31 1.60 -14.60
CA ARG A 840 -3.11 2.42 -14.82
C ARG A 840 -2.06 1.59 -15.53
N PHE A 841 -1.45 2.16 -16.56
CA PHE A 841 -0.40 1.51 -17.35
C PHE A 841 0.81 2.42 -17.44
N LEU A 842 2.01 1.89 -17.28
CA LEU A 842 3.30 2.57 -17.45
C LEU A 842 4.04 1.92 -18.63
N ILE A 843 4.68 2.74 -19.47
CA ILE A 843 5.31 2.33 -20.72
C ILE A 843 6.80 2.64 -20.58
N TYR A 844 7.67 1.64 -20.71
CA TYR A 844 9.12 1.77 -20.53
C TYR A 844 9.89 1.34 -21.78
N SER A 845 11.16 1.77 -21.86
CA SER A 845 12.15 1.13 -22.74
C SER A 845 12.22 -0.35 -22.40
N PHE A 846 12.16 -1.20 -23.42
CA PHE A 846 12.48 -2.61 -23.25
C PHE A 846 14.00 -2.77 -23.11
N MET A 847 14.44 -3.45 -22.06
CA MET A 847 15.85 -3.72 -21.79
C MET A 847 16.19 -5.11 -22.31
N GLU A 848 16.99 -5.22 -23.37
CA GLU A 848 17.16 -6.47 -24.12
C GLU A 848 17.82 -7.58 -23.31
N ASN A 849 18.68 -7.21 -22.37
CA ASN A 849 19.37 -8.14 -21.50
C ASN A 849 18.64 -8.33 -20.16
N GLY A 850 17.41 -7.82 -19.98
CA GLY A 850 16.64 -8.05 -18.76
C GLY A 850 17.28 -7.43 -17.52
N SER A 851 17.17 -8.09 -16.36
CA SER A 851 17.69 -7.59 -15.08
C SER A 851 19.07 -8.14 -14.74
N LEU A 852 19.83 -7.42 -13.91
CA LEU A 852 21.11 -7.90 -13.37
C LEU A 852 20.93 -9.19 -12.55
N ASP A 853 19.79 -9.34 -11.86
CA ASP A 853 19.43 -10.58 -11.16
C ASP A 853 19.44 -11.80 -12.10
N ASP A 854 18.95 -11.64 -13.33
CA ASP A 854 18.87 -12.73 -14.30
C ASP A 854 20.27 -13.24 -14.69
N TRP A 855 21.21 -12.31 -14.93
CA TRP A 855 22.59 -12.67 -15.31
C TRP A 855 23.41 -13.21 -14.16
N LEU A 856 23.17 -12.73 -12.94
CA LEU A 856 23.88 -13.24 -11.77
C LEU A 856 23.33 -14.60 -11.37
N HIS A 857 22.00 -14.81 -11.46
CA HIS A 857 21.34 -15.85 -10.67
C HIS A 857 20.31 -16.76 -11.38
N ASN A 858 19.67 -16.37 -12.49
CA ASN A 858 18.59 -17.15 -13.16
C ASN A 858 19.04 -17.71 -14.52
N ARG A 859 19.87 -18.75 -14.49
CA ARG A 859 20.50 -19.33 -15.70
C ARG A 859 19.65 -20.45 -16.30
N ASP A 860 19.42 -20.40 -17.61
CA ASP A 860 19.09 -21.56 -18.44
C ASP A 860 20.40 -22.21 -18.93
N ASP A 861 20.46 -23.54 -18.93
CA ASP A 861 21.69 -24.34 -19.16
C ASP A 861 22.33 -24.20 -20.57
N ASP A 862 21.75 -23.43 -21.50
CA ASP A 862 22.09 -23.44 -22.93
C ASP A 862 22.68 -22.12 -23.52
N ALA A 863 23.10 -21.11 -22.74
CA ALA A 863 23.72 -19.88 -23.28
C ALA A 863 25.12 -19.52 -22.72
N ILE A 864 26.03 -19.20 -23.64
CA ILE A 864 27.50 -19.16 -23.54
C ILE A 864 28.08 -17.83 -22.94
N ALA A 865 27.30 -16.98 -22.26
CA ALA A 865 27.83 -15.68 -21.77
C ALA A 865 27.64 -15.49 -20.25
N PHE A 866 28.72 -15.60 -19.47
CA PHE A 866 28.76 -15.15 -18.06
C PHE A 866 29.24 -13.70 -17.99
N LEU A 867 28.80 -12.93 -16.99
CA LEU A 867 29.26 -11.56 -16.75
C LEU A 867 30.72 -11.56 -16.28
N GLU A 868 31.65 -11.32 -17.21
CA GLU A 868 33.07 -11.16 -16.93
C GLU A 868 33.35 -9.94 -16.05
N TRP A 869 34.48 -9.99 -15.32
CA TRP A 869 34.85 -8.91 -14.41
C TRP A 869 34.92 -7.53 -15.09
N PRO A 870 35.45 -7.32 -16.31
CA PRO A 870 35.48 -5.97 -16.91
C PRO A 870 34.10 -5.31 -17.13
N THR A 871 33.02 -6.08 -17.10
CA THR A 871 31.64 -5.58 -17.27
C THR A 871 30.98 -5.26 -15.91
N ARG A 872 31.27 -6.03 -14.85
CA ARG A 872 30.68 -5.83 -13.51
C ARG A 872 30.93 -4.45 -12.87
N PRO A 873 32.14 -3.87 -12.87
CA PRO A 873 32.38 -2.54 -12.32
C PRO A 873 31.74 -1.46 -13.20
N LYS A 874 31.58 -1.68 -14.52
CA LYS A 874 30.83 -0.74 -15.38
C LYS A 874 29.34 -0.71 -15.00
N ILE A 875 28.77 -1.86 -14.67
CA ILE A 875 27.39 -1.96 -14.15
C ILE A 875 27.29 -1.26 -12.80
N ALA A 876 28.23 -1.51 -11.87
CA ALA A 876 28.28 -0.84 -10.58
C ALA A 876 28.39 0.69 -10.73
N GLN A 877 29.25 1.16 -11.63
CA GLN A 877 29.41 2.57 -11.94
C GLN A 877 28.11 3.17 -12.48
N GLY A 878 27.52 2.57 -13.51
CA GLY A 878 26.27 3.05 -14.08
C GLY A 878 25.15 3.13 -13.04
N ALA A 879 24.96 2.07 -12.25
CA ALA A 879 23.96 2.07 -11.17
C ALA A 879 24.28 3.11 -10.08
N SER A 880 25.55 3.29 -9.69
CA SER A 880 25.97 4.30 -8.72
C SER A 880 25.80 5.73 -9.24
N GLN A 881 26.00 5.96 -10.54
CA GLN A 881 25.77 7.24 -11.20
C GLN A 881 24.28 7.55 -11.26
N GLY A 882 23.44 6.57 -11.60
CA GLY A 882 21.98 6.68 -11.50
C GLY A 882 21.51 6.99 -10.07
N LEU A 883 22.07 6.30 -9.07
CA LEU A 883 21.73 6.52 -7.66
C LEU A 883 22.23 7.90 -7.16
N SER A 884 23.43 8.31 -7.55
CA SER A 884 23.99 9.62 -7.21
C SER A 884 23.17 10.74 -7.83
N TYR A 885 22.71 10.54 -9.06
CA TYR A 885 21.83 11.48 -9.72
C TYR A 885 20.53 11.69 -8.90
N ILE A 886 19.86 10.62 -8.46
CA ILE A 886 18.59 10.76 -7.71
C ILE A 886 18.77 11.25 -6.27
N HIS A 887 19.93 11.05 -5.65
CA HIS A 887 20.24 11.52 -4.29
C HIS A 887 20.77 12.96 -4.25
N ASP A 888 21.72 13.29 -5.13
CA ASP A 888 22.50 14.53 -5.01
C ASP A 888 22.09 15.57 -6.07
N VAL A 889 21.70 15.12 -7.27
CA VAL A 889 21.33 15.99 -8.39
C VAL A 889 19.84 16.33 -8.39
N CYS A 890 18.95 15.35 -8.24
CA CYS A 890 17.51 15.58 -8.17
C CYS A 890 17.14 16.47 -6.96
N LYS A 891 16.24 17.43 -7.19
CA LYS A 891 15.73 18.34 -6.14
C LYS A 891 14.20 18.46 -6.22
N PRO A 892 13.45 18.08 -5.15
CA PRO A 892 13.87 17.37 -3.94
C PRO A 892 14.53 16.01 -4.22
N GLN A 893 15.36 15.59 -3.26
CA GLN A 893 16.11 14.33 -3.34
C GLN A 893 15.14 13.16 -3.36
N ILE A 894 15.42 12.14 -4.15
CA ILE A 894 14.57 10.94 -4.25
C ILE A 894 15.22 9.84 -3.43
N VAL A 895 14.51 9.32 -2.43
CA VAL A 895 14.88 8.05 -1.79
C VAL A 895 14.12 6.94 -2.51
N HIS A 896 14.85 6.02 -3.12
CA HIS A 896 14.31 4.97 -3.97
C HIS A 896 13.58 3.90 -3.17
N ARG A 897 14.09 3.53 -1.99
CA ARG A 897 13.51 2.54 -1.04
C ARG A 897 13.45 1.09 -1.53
N ASP A 898 13.90 0.79 -2.75
CA ASP A 898 13.89 -0.56 -3.32
C ASP A 898 15.03 -0.79 -4.33
N ILE A 899 16.24 -0.36 -3.97
CA ILE A 899 17.46 -0.67 -4.75
C ILE A 899 17.82 -2.14 -4.58
N LYS A 900 17.86 -2.89 -5.68
CA LYS A 900 18.19 -4.33 -5.72
C LYS A 900 18.63 -4.75 -7.12
N SER A 901 19.30 -5.89 -7.26
CA SER A 901 19.77 -6.38 -8.57
C SER A 901 18.66 -6.61 -9.59
N SER A 902 17.44 -7.01 -9.18
CA SER A 902 16.29 -7.14 -10.09
C SER A 902 15.69 -5.81 -10.57
N ASN A 903 16.01 -4.71 -9.89
CA ASN A 903 15.66 -3.34 -10.29
C ASN A 903 16.83 -2.62 -10.99
N ILE A 904 17.92 -3.33 -11.31
CA ILE A 904 19.00 -2.82 -12.17
C ILE A 904 18.88 -3.56 -13.50
N LEU A 905 18.35 -2.88 -14.51
CA LEU A 905 18.15 -3.45 -15.85
C LEU A 905 19.35 -3.17 -16.76
N LEU A 906 19.53 -4.03 -17.77
CA LEU A 906 20.67 -4.01 -18.67
C LEU A 906 20.21 -3.89 -20.13
N ASP A 907 20.75 -2.91 -20.85
CA ASP A 907 20.56 -2.81 -22.30
C ASP A 907 21.41 -3.85 -23.05
N LYS A 908 21.25 -3.89 -24.38
CA LYS A 908 22.05 -4.76 -25.27
C LYS A 908 23.58 -4.59 -25.17
N GLU A 909 24.08 -3.47 -24.64
CA GLU A 909 25.50 -3.19 -24.40
C GLU A 909 25.95 -3.48 -22.94
N PHE A 910 25.09 -4.04 -22.09
CA PHE A 910 25.31 -4.23 -20.65
C PHE A 910 25.49 -2.93 -19.85
N LYS A 911 24.96 -1.82 -20.36
CA LYS A 911 24.85 -0.59 -19.57
C LYS A 911 23.74 -0.74 -18.54
N ALA A 912 24.01 -0.28 -17.32
CA ALA A 912 23.09 -0.42 -16.18
C ALA A 912 22.10 0.74 -16.08
N TYR A 913 20.85 0.39 -15.77
CA TYR A 913 19.73 1.31 -15.58
C TYR A 913 18.96 0.98 -14.30
N VAL A 914 18.87 1.92 -13.35
CA VAL A 914 18.05 1.77 -12.15
C VAL A 914 16.57 1.94 -12.50
N ALA A 915 15.71 1.05 -11.99
CA ALA A 915 14.31 0.87 -12.37
C ALA A 915 13.38 0.74 -11.15
N ASP A 916 12.06 0.74 -11.41
CA ASP A 916 10.98 0.48 -10.44
C ASP A 916 10.91 1.47 -9.27
N PHE A 917 10.40 2.65 -9.56
CA PHE A 917 10.31 3.76 -8.61
C PHE A 917 8.97 3.78 -7.83
N GLY A 918 8.14 2.74 -7.93
CA GLY A 918 6.79 2.70 -7.32
C GLY A 918 6.77 2.89 -5.79
N LEU A 919 7.90 2.67 -5.11
CA LEU A 919 8.06 2.88 -3.68
C LEU A 919 8.80 4.17 -3.31
N SER A 920 9.25 4.95 -4.29
CA SER A 920 10.08 6.13 -4.06
C SER A 920 9.37 7.22 -3.24
N ARG A 921 10.17 8.01 -2.51
CA ARG A 921 9.68 9.17 -1.75
C ARG A 921 10.62 10.36 -1.93
N LEU A 922 10.01 11.54 -1.93
CA LEU A 922 10.70 12.81 -2.14
C LEU A 922 11.05 13.45 -0.79
N ILE A 923 12.32 13.79 -0.62
CA ILE A 923 12.86 14.42 0.59
C ILE A 923 13.25 15.86 0.29
N LEU A 924 12.64 16.79 1.04
CA LEU A 924 13.01 18.20 1.02
C LEU A 924 14.42 18.38 1.61
N PRO A 925 15.28 19.28 1.07
CA PRO A 925 16.68 19.43 1.49
C PRO A 925 16.91 19.66 2.99
N ASN A 926 15.90 20.16 3.70
CA ASN A 926 15.97 20.52 5.12
C ASN A 926 15.51 19.36 6.05
N LYS A 927 15.14 18.22 5.47
CA LYS A 927 14.74 17.01 6.20
C LYS A 927 15.75 15.92 5.92
N THR A 928 16.18 15.24 6.96
CA THR A 928 17.12 14.11 6.84
C THR A 928 16.43 12.78 6.57
N HIS A 929 15.09 12.76 6.64
CA HIS A 929 14.30 11.55 6.62
C HIS A 929 12.81 11.79 6.32
N VAL A 930 12.11 10.72 5.96
CA VAL A 930 10.65 10.68 5.80
C VAL A 930 10.07 9.55 6.66
N THR A 931 9.15 9.88 7.57
CA THR A 931 8.37 8.89 8.32
C THR A 931 7.32 8.29 7.38
N THR A 932 7.39 6.98 7.13
CA THR A 932 6.55 6.30 6.14
C THR A 932 6.43 4.80 6.46
N GLU A 933 5.46 4.11 5.86
CA GLU A 933 5.27 2.66 6.03
C GLU A 933 6.53 1.85 5.66
N LEU A 934 6.73 0.67 6.27
CA LEU A 934 7.85 -0.22 5.95
C LEU A 934 7.60 -0.89 4.59
N VAL A 935 8.46 -0.59 3.60
CA VAL A 935 8.44 -1.18 2.25
C VAL A 935 9.88 -1.40 1.77
N GLY A 936 10.10 -2.36 0.87
CA GLY A 936 11.41 -2.73 0.32
C GLY A 936 11.61 -4.24 0.25
N THR A 937 12.68 -4.71 -0.40
CA THR A 937 12.95 -6.14 -0.62
C THR A 937 13.87 -6.74 0.43
N LEU A 938 13.51 -7.93 0.95
CA LEU A 938 14.30 -8.66 1.96
C LEU A 938 15.75 -8.89 1.49
N GLY A 939 16.71 -8.75 2.40
CA GLY A 939 18.15 -8.74 2.09
C GLY A 939 18.72 -7.37 1.67
N TYR A 940 17.89 -6.46 1.16
CA TYR A 940 18.30 -5.09 0.79
C TYR A 940 17.79 -4.02 1.75
N ILE A 941 16.81 -4.32 2.61
CA ILE A 941 16.25 -3.37 3.58
C ILE A 941 17.35 -2.97 4.59
N PRO A 942 17.65 -1.68 4.74
CA PRO A 942 18.63 -1.20 5.70
C PRO A 942 18.16 -1.44 7.14
N PRO A 943 19.07 -1.80 8.07
CA PRO A 943 18.71 -2.15 9.44
C PRO A 943 17.83 -1.10 10.13
N GLU A 944 18.16 0.19 10.03
CA GLU A 944 17.42 1.25 10.72
C GLU A 944 15.98 1.46 10.21
N TYR A 945 15.71 1.11 8.95
CA TYR A 945 14.39 1.34 8.37
C TYR A 945 13.37 0.31 8.87
N ALA A 946 13.81 -0.94 9.09
CA ALA A 946 13.02 -1.99 9.71
C ALA A 946 12.59 -1.67 11.16
N HIS A 947 13.34 -0.82 11.87
CA HIS A 947 13.10 -0.52 13.29
C HIS A 947 12.35 0.81 13.52
N GLY A 948 12.51 1.81 12.63
CA GLY A 948 12.07 3.18 12.89
C GLY A 948 10.91 3.69 12.04
N TRP A 949 10.54 3.01 10.95
CA TRP A 949 9.57 3.51 9.95
C TRP A 949 10.07 4.81 9.28
N VAL A 950 11.40 4.93 9.13
CA VAL A 950 12.10 6.12 8.65
C VAL A 950 12.91 5.79 7.41
N ALA A 951 12.49 6.29 6.24
CA ALA A 951 13.24 6.17 4.99
C ALA A 951 14.30 7.29 4.90
N THR A 952 15.53 6.93 4.52
CA THR A 952 16.67 7.87 4.39
C THR A 952 17.51 7.56 3.16
N LEU A 953 18.25 8.56 2.64
CA LEU A 953 19.22 8.37 1.56
C LEU A 953 20.30 7.35 1.95
N ARG A 954 20.71 7.34 3.23
CA ARG A 954 21.64 6.36 3.80
C ARG A 954 21.11 4.93 3.76
N GLY A 955 19.79 4.77 3.70
CA GLY A 955 19.13 3.49 3.49
C GLY A 955 19.40 2.93 2.10
N ASP A 956 19.24 3.73 1.06
CA ASP A 956 19.56 3.32 -0.32
C ASP A 956 21.06 3.02 -0.50
N ILE A 957 21.96 3.69 0.25
CA ILE A 957 23.40 3.37 0.23
C ILE A 957 23.66 1.96 0.73
N TYR A 958 22.95 1.53 1.78
CA TYR A 958 23.04 0.16 2.27
C TYR A 958 22.58 -0.83 1.20
N SER A 959 21.40 -0.60 0.62
CA SER A 959 20.84 -1.44 -0.43
C SER A 959 21.75 -1.52 -1.66
N PHE A 960 22.39 -0.42 -2.05
CA PHE A 960 23.40 -0.40 -3.11
C PHE A 960 24.69 -1.14 -2.72
N GLY A 961 25.11 -1.04 -1.46
CA GLY A 961 26.21 -1.82 -0.92
C GLY A 961 25.97 -3.33 -1.05
N VAL A 962 24.73 -3.78 -0.86
CA VAL A 962 24.33 -5.18 -1.09
C VAL A 962 24.50 -5.57 -2.57
N VAL A 963 24.06 -4.73 -3.51
CA VAL A 963 24.26 -4.95 -4.95
C VAL A 963 25.75 -5.07 -5.31
N LEU A 964 26.62 -4.23 -4.73
CA LEU A 964 28.07 -4.34 -4.94
C LEU A 964 28.63 -5.69 -4.46
N LEU A 965 28.12 -6.20 -3.34
CA LEU A 965 28.48 -7.53 -2.87
C LEU A 965 27.99 -8.63 -3.82
N GLU A 966 26.80 -8.51 -4.42
CA GLU A 966 26.34 -9.49 -5.41
C GLU A 966 27.25 -9.51 -6.64
N LEU A 967 27.66 -8.33 -7.14
CA LEU A 967 28.59 -8.24 -8.27
C LEU A 967 29.96 -8.86 -7.96
N LEU A 968 30.45 -8.71 -6.74
CA LEU A 968 31.73 -9.27 -6.30
C LEU A 968 31.70 -10.77 -6.08
N THR A 969 30.57 -11.29 -5.61
CA THR A 969 30.46 -12.67 -5.11
C THR A 969 29.74 -13.61 -6.07
N GLY A 970 28.88 -13.06 -6.95
CA GLY A 970 27.93 -13.83 -7.76
C GLY A 970 26.85 -14.53 -6.92
N LEU A 971 26.70 -14.16 -5.64
CA LEU A 971 25.74 -14.77 -4.72
C LEU A 971 24.54 -13.85 -4.51
N ARG A 972 23.34 -14.43 -4.35
CA ARG A 972 22.15 -13.68 -3.94
C ARG A 972 22.29 -13.15 -2.51
N PRO A 973 21.74 -11.97 -2.17
CA PRO A 973 21.82 -11.40 -0.83
C PRO A 973 21.20 -12.31 0.22
N VAL A 974 20.07 -12.91 -0.17
CA VAL A 974 19.44 -14.01 0.54
C VAL A 974 19.61 -15.28 -0.32
N PRO A 975 20.40 -16.25 0.14
CA PRO A 975 20.72 -17.43 -0.66
C PRO A 975 19.48 -18.33 -0.82
N VAL A 976 19.23 -18.75 -2.06
CA VAL A 976 18.07 -19.60 -2.41
C VAL A 976 18.16 -20.97 -1.72
N LEU A 977 19.37 -21.47 -1.43
CA LEU A 977 19.61 -22.74 -0.73
C LEU A 977 20.07 -22.49 0.72
N SER A 978 19.47 -23.22 1.66
CA SER A 978 19.39 -22.94 3.09
C SER A 978 20.67 -23.17 3.92
N THR A 979 21.87 -23.21 3.35
CA THR A 979 23.13 -23.46 4.10
C THR A 979 24.10 -22.28 4.09
N SER A 980 23.94 -21.33 3.18
CA SER A 980 24.80 -20.14 3.09
C SER A 980 24.31 -19.04 4.04
N LYS A 981 25.23 -18.35 4.71
CA LYS A 981 24.92 -17.12 5.47
C LYS A 981 24.41 -16.04 4.51
N GLU A 982 23.54 -15.14 4.99
CA GLU A 982 23.18 -13.92 4.24
C GLU A 982 24.45 -13.19 3.80
N LEU A 983 24.40 -12.59 2.63
CA LEU A 983 25.57 -12.07 1.93
C LEU A 983 26.34 -11.04 2.77
N VAL A 984 25.65 -10.05 3.35
CA VAL A 984 26.29 -8.98 4.12
C VAL A 984 27.01 -9.53 5.37
N PRO A 985 26.36 -10.29 6.28
CA PRO A 985 27.04 -10.89 7.42
C PRO A 985 28.20 -11.81 7.04
N TRP A 986 28.04 -12.61 5.98
CA TRP A 986 29.10 -13.53 5.52
C TRP A 986 30.34 -12.78 5.05
N VAL A 987 30.15 -11.75 4.22
CA VAL A 987 31.27 -10.95 3.70
C VAL A 987 32.01 -10.23 4.82
N LEU A 988 31.27 -9.63 5.76
CA LEU A 988 31.88 -8.93 6.90
C LEU A 988 32.68 -9.87 7.81
N GLU A 989 32.18 -11.09 8.03
CA GLU A 989 32.89 -12.13 8.77
C GLU A 989 34.16 -12.59 8.06
N MET A 990 34.07 -12.95 6.77
CA MET A 990 35.24 -13.37 5.98
C MET A 990 36.32 -12.29 5.95
N ARG A 991 35.92 -11.02 5.86
CA ARG A 991 36.82 -9.87 5.96
C ARG A 991 37.47 -9.77 7.35
N SER A 992 36.71 -9.93 8.43
CA SER A 992 37.24 -9.92 9.82
C SER A 992 38.24 -11.05 10.09
N GLN A 993 38.11 -12.17 9.39
CA GLN A 993 39.04 -13.31 9.46
C GLN A 993 40.25 -13.16 8.52
N GLY A 994 40.36 -12.06 7.78
CA GLY A 994 41.41 -11.82 6.79
C GLY A 994 41.28 -12.66 5.51
N LYS A 995 40.12 -13.29 5.27
CA LYS A 995 39.83 -14.18 4.13
C LYS A 995 39.05 -13.48 3.02
N GLN A 996 39.35 -12.22 2.76
CA GLN A 996 38.65 -11.37 1.79
C GLN A 996 38.71 -11.87 0.33
N ILE A 997 39.77 -12.60 -0.05
CA ILE A 997 39.87 -13.22 -1.40
C ILE A 997 38.86 -14.35 -1.57
N GLU A 998 38.52 -15.06 -0.48
CA GLU A 998 37.57 -16.18 -0.51
C GLU A 998 36.12 -15.73 -0.68
N VAL A 999 35.86 -14.42 -0.62
CA VAL A 999 34.54 -13.83 -0.90
C VAL A 999 34.28 -13.70 -2.40
N LEU A 1000 35.32 -13.48 -3.20
CA LEU A 1000 35.21 -13.15 -4.61
C LEU A 1000 34.60 -14.30 -5.42
N ASP A 1001 33.80 -13.99 -6.44
CA ASP A 1001 33.19 -14.97 -7.34
C ASP A 1001 34.27 -15.96 -7.85
N PRO A 1002 34.14 -17.27 -7.58
CA PRO A 1002 35.13 -18.26 -7.99
C PRO A 1002 35.44 -18.24 -9.49
N THR A 1003 34.48 -17.83 -10.32
CA THR A 1003 34.64 -17.75 -11.78
C THR A 1003 35.49 -16.57 -12.23
N LEU A 1004 35.73 -15.60 -11.35
CA LEU A 1004 36.55 -14.41 -11.61
C LEU A 1004 37.93 -14.47 -10.95
N ARG A 1005 38.19 -15.47 -10.10
CA ARG A 1005 39.51 -15.66 -9.47
C ARG A 1005 40.52 -16.18 -10.50
N GLY A 1006 41.76 -15.71 -10.40
CA GLY A 1006 42.84 -16.03 -11.32
C GLY A 1006 42.82 -15.25 -12.63
N THR A 1007 41.93 -14.26 -12.77
CA THR A 1007 41.81 -13.42 -13.98
C THR A 1007 42.73 -12.19 -13.96
N GLY A 1008 43.41 -11.92 -12.83
CA GLY A 1008 44.36 -10.81 -12.68
C GLY A 1008 43.74 -9.50 -12.20
N HIS A 1009 42.49 -9.53 -11.71
CA HIS A 1009 41.74 -8.36 -11.25
C HIS A 1009 41.46 -8.34 -9.73
N GLU A 1010 42.07 -9.23 -8.95
CA GLU A 1010 41.73 -9.46 -7.55
C GLU A 1010 41.99 -8.24 -6.66
N GLU A 1011 43.07 -7.50 -6.89
CA GLU A 1011 43.36 -6.26 -6.15
C GLU A 1011 42.24 -5.23 -6.33
N GLN A 1012 41.77 -5.10 -7.57
CA GLN A 1012 40.67 -4.21 -7.91
C GLN A 1012 39.35 -4.66 -7.27
N MET A 1013 39.06 -5.96 -7.31
CA MET A 1013 37.87 -6.54 -6.66
C MET A 1013 37.88 -6.28 -5.15
N LEU A 1014 39.05 -6.35 -4.51
CA LEU A 1014 39.21 -6.05 -3.08
C LEU A 1014 39.00 -4.57 -2.78
N GLU A 1015 39.40 -3.64 -3.65
CA GLU A 1015 39.07 -2.23 -3.48
C GLU A 1015 37.55 -1.98 -3.56
N VAL A 1016 36.84 -2.61 -4.50
CA VAL A 1016 35.36 -2.52 -4.57
C VAL A 1016 34.72 -3.14 -3.33
N LEU A 1017 35.29 -4.23 -2.80
CA LEU A 1017 34.82 -4.88 -1.57
C LEU A 1017 34.92 -3.94 -0.36
N GLU A 1018 35.99 -3.14 -0.25
CA GLU A 1018 36.10 -2.14 0.81
C GLU A 1018 35.01 -1.07 0.74
N VAL A 1019 34.69 -0.61 -0.48
CA VAL A 1019 33.60 0.35 -0.71
C VAL A 1019 32.27 -0.28 -0.30
N ALA A 1020 31.99 -1.50 -0.77
CA ALA A 1020 30.77 -2.23 -0.45
C ALA A 1020 30.59 -2.43 1.06
N CYS A 1021 31.65 -2.83 1.78
CA CYS A 1021 31.62 -2.99 3.24
C CYS A 1021 31.33 -1.69 4.00
N LYS A 1022 31.79 -0.53 3.51
CA LYS A 1022 31.44 0.78 4.11
C LYS A 1022 29.97 1.15 3.86
N CYS A 1023 29.45 0.81 2.69
CA CYS A 1023 28.05 1.05 2.33
C CYS A 1023 27.08 0.26 3.21
N VAL A 1024 27.42 -0.98 3.57
CA VAL A 1024 26.56 -1.87 4.39
C VAL A 1024 26.79 -1.74 5.91
N ASP A 1025 27.44 -0.66 6.36
CA ASP A 1025 27.66 -0.44 7.80
C ASP A 1025 26.33 -0.38 8.56
N TYR A 1026 26.26 -1.02 9.73
CA TYR A 1026 25.05 -1.07 10.53
C TYR A 1026 24.61 0.33 11.00
N ASN A 1027 25.55 1.24 11.27
CA ASN A 1027 25.26 2.60 11.67
C ASN A 1027 25.09 3.49 10.42
N PRO A 1028 23.89 4.04 10.13
CA PRO A 1028 23.65 4.84 8.94
C PRO A 1028 24.50 6.11 8.86
N ARG A 1029 25.04 6.60 9.99
CA ARG A 1029 25.95 7.76 10.01
C ARG A 1029 27.37 7.43 9.56
N MET A 1030 27.76 6.15 9.61
CA MET A 1030 29.08 5.69 9.19
C MET A 1030 29.13 5.33 7.70
N ARG A 1031 27.96 5.22 7.05
CA ARG A 1031 27.86 4.96 5.61
C ARG A 1031 28.31 6.19 4.79
N PRO A 1032 29.07 5.99 3.70
CA PRO A 1032 29.53 7.06 2.83
C PRO A 1032 28.38 7.72 2.06
N LEU A 1033 28.57 8.97 1.62
CA LEU A 1033 27.67 9.62 0.65
C LEU A 1033 27.80 8.93 -0.70
N ILE A 1034 26.73 8.91 -1.50
CA ILE A 1034 26.77 8.24 -2.79
C ILE A 1034 27.84 8.84 -3.72
N MET A 1035 28.08 10.15 -3.69
CA MET A 1035 29.22 10.77 -4.38
C MET A 1035 30.59 10.21 -3.96
N GLU A 1036 30.77 9.87 -2.68
CA GLU A 1036 32.01 9.25 -2.19
C GLU A 1036 32.15 7.81 -2.71
N VAL A 1037 31.03 7.11 -2.86
CA VAL A 1037 30.96 5.77 -3.49
C VAL A 1037 31.28 5.86 -4.98
N VAL A 1038 30.68 6.80 -5.71
CA VAL A 1038 30.94 7.04 -7.15
C VAL A 1038 32.42 7.36 -7.37
N SER A 1039 32.97 8.33 -6.62
CA SER A 1039 34.39 8.70 -6.72
C SER A 1039 35.33 7.52 -6.43
N SER A 1040 34.97 6.68 -5.46
CA SER A 1040 35.73 5.47 -5.17
C SER A 1040 35.68 4.47 -6.33
N LEU A 1041 34.51 4.19 -6.89
CA LEU A 1041 34.34 3.27 -8.02
C LEU A 1041 35.01 3.79 -9.31
N ASP A 1042 34.95 5.09 -9.57
CA ASP A 1042 35.61 5.71 -10.72
C ASP A 1042 37.13 5.63 -10.63
N ARG A 1043 37.70 5.92 -9.45
CA ARG A 1043 39.14 5.78 -9.20
C ARG A 1043 39.61 4.33 -9.42
N ILE A 1044 38.82 3.37 -8.96
CA ILE A 1044 39.10 1.93 -9.12
C ILE A 1044 39.06 1.52 -10.61
N ASN A 1045 38.20 2.12 -11.43
CA ASN A 1045 38.09 1.81 -12.86
C ASN A 1045 39.13 2.55 -13.73
N PHE A 1046 39.58 3.76 -13.37
CA PHE A 1046 40.65 4.45 -14.11
C PHE A 1046 41.96 3.65 -14.14
N ALA A 1047 42.22 2.81 -13.13
CA ALA A 1047 43.34 1.87 -13.11
C ALA A 1047 43.24 0.72 -14.15
N LEU A 1048 42.11 0.56 -14.87
CA LEU A 1048 41.95 -0.39 -15.99
C LEU A 1048 42.27 0.20 -17.36
N GLN A 1049 42.34 1.53 -17.49
CA GLN A 1049 42.56 2.22 -18.78
C GLN A 1049 44.01 2.70 -18.99
N THR A 1050 44.83 2.65 -17.93
CA THR A 1050 46.29 2.84 -17.96
C THR A 1050 46.99 1.51 -17.81
#